data_AF-A0AAD5M309-F1
#
_entry.id   AF-A0AAD5M309-F1
#
_cell.length_a   1.000
_cell.length_b   1.000
_cell.length_c   1.000
_cell.angle_alpha   90.00
_cell.angle_beta   90.00
_cell.angle_gamma   90.00
#
_symmetry.space_group_name_H-M   'P 1'
#
loop_
_entity.id
_entity.type
_entity.pdbx_description
1 polymer ?
#
loop_
_entity_poly.entity_id
_entity_poly.type
_entity_poly.pdbx_seq_one_letter_code
_entity_poly.pdbx_strand_id
1 'polypeptide(L)'
;MAGGAKKDQPKVTRKSAEKAAALDSAAQDGAQDAAAAATAPSAVSKAQTKSKFCINCQKDLTRNIRITCAECFSPTTSLPLIELCVECFGVGVELGGHKKTHKYTVSDCLAFPIVRERGAASIDAPAPAAASNDASKDALVPNASSDWTADEELLLLEGIEMFGMGNWKDIAEHVQTKNERKCEAHYLSAYLARRDLLPVFLDEPEDPADAQAQTISTCSKSDDASATAQPSLERPSGSELAGYMPLRGDFDVEYENEAELILADMEFSEDDHPTERELKLKVIEIYNAKLDERERRKKFVIERGLLDYKKHQQSERRRPKDEREIIAQMRPFARFQSPKEHEEFVNGLITAMRLRKQILLLQEYRKNGVRTLAEAELYDAEKKKRETEQALQKQRESASYLYDSARPQSGGPRSRGTSSFDVDGTPGSHLLAPKEKELCAKLKLLPKHYLVIKDALVRECYRLGYLTEKAAQDIVKIGQIYDFFVNCGWVRTEANTSQISVPSITKPDAATKPAETGSSDAATDSQPILDEITAQRRADVAAAKQIVSATALREKIEATERRLGPALNVIERLNAPAPAGWSQLALAAEFKRASPSKGDIAVDLDVESQVHVYASAGASMISVLTEPKWFKGSLQDMETARATVDTMNNRPAILRKDFIIDEYQLLEARAHGADCVLLIVAILKPEEVNQLVQATLSLGMTPLVEVNSVDELQIALAADARLIGVNNRNLRTFKLDLDTTVRVADAIRSRNISLGPDGVTLLALSGIHSRQDVVKYEECGAQGILVGESLMKSGDAKSMVHRLMEARHRRTSDAADLSFSQPLAKICGITSVEYAQAALRSGANLIGLIFVTKSARCVTIERAKEIVQAVRSYGERSGPVLPDYIEKRSVHEQLKTVDWYQRNAAALRDACARSPLVVGVFANHTADEINEIARETGIDIVQLHGDEGFEICRDIDLPTVRVFHLPDHMNSESVDAEAILQHVQSGLANFLLLDTTVKGQQGGTGVTFDWKIASLFTQARLPCLLAGGLTPENVQKAIAIGRPLGVDVSSGVEVAGSPGIKDLAKVSSFLKRVQDHLAVAGIRIEEDDGCCDTSAEDDKY
;
A
#
# COMPACT_ATOMS: atom_id res chain seq x y z
N MET A 1 -4.69 -22.34 -78.10
CA MET A 1 -5.09 -23.76 -78.14
C MET A 1 -6.04 -23.96 -76.97
N ALA A 2 -7.33 -24.21 -77.30
CA ALA A 2 -8.53 -24.61 -76.53
C ALA A 2 -8.63 -24.20 -75.03
N GLY A 3 -9.64 -23.46 -74.54
CA GLY A 3 -11.09 -23.45 -74.79
C GLY A 3 -11.79 -24.16 -73.60
N GLY A 4 -12.72 -23.64 -72.80
CA GLY A 4 -13.65 -22.52 -72.90
C GLY A 4 -15.09 -23.04 -73.09
N ALA A 5 -15.94 -23.09 -72.05
CA ALA A 5 -17.42 -23.00 -72.18
C ALA A 5 -18.14 -22.84 -70.82
N LYS A 6 -18.78 -21.67 -70.67
CA LYS A 6 -19.81 -21.30 -69.70
C LYS A 6 -21.19 -21.89 -70.09
N LYS A 7 -22.15 -21.89 -69.16
CA LYS A 7 -23.52 -21.46 -69.47
C LYS A 7 -24.21 -20.79 -68.27
N ASP A 8 -24.71 -19.60 -68.55
CA ASP A 8 -25.45 -18.65 -67.72
C ASP A 8 -26.97 -18.84 -67.88
N GLN A 9 -27.72 -18.52 -66.80
CA GLN A 9 -28.99 -17.74 -66.76
C GLN A 9 -30.34 -18.38 -67.18
N PRO A 10 -31.48 -17.93 -66.59
CA PRO A 10 -32.01 -16.56 -66.70
C PRO A 10 -32.51 -15.84 -65.44
N LYS A 11 -32.30 -14.51 -65.45
CA LYS A 11 -33.10 -13.47 -64.77
C LYS A 11 -34.38 -13.20 -65.55
N VAL A 12 -35.52 -12.94 -64.88
CA VAL A 12 -36.53 -11.92 -65.27
C VAL A 12 -37.36 -11.44 -64.04
N THR A 13 -37.01 -10.24 -63.57
CA THR A 13 -37.80 -9.09 -63.09
C THR A 13 -39.11 -9.20 -62.26
N ARG A 14 -39.15 -8.43 -61.16
CA ARG A 14 -40.10 -7.30 -60.98
C ARG A 14 -39.45 -6.15 -60.19
N LYS A 15 -39.44 -4.98 -60.85
CA LYS A 15 -39.18 -3.57 -60.49
C LYS A 15 -39.17 -3.23 -58.97
N SER A 16 -38.21 -2.53 -58.37
CA SER A 16 -37.44 -1.30 -58.70
C SER A 16 -38.19 0.03 -58.50
N ALA A 17 -37.45 0.99 -57.93
CA ALA A 17 -37.64 2.45 -57.88
C ALA A 17 -38.39 3.01 -56.66
N GLU A 18 -37.92 4.03 -55.93
CA GLU A 18 -36.81 5.00 -56.08
C GLU A 18 -36.61 5.67 -54.70
N LYS A 19 -35.40 5.85 -54.15
CA LYS A 19 -34.35 6.83 -54.50
C LYS A 19 -34.60 8.23 -53.93
N ALA A 20 -33.63 8.65 -53.12
CA ALA A 20 -33.09 10.00 -52.96
C ALA A 20 -33.91 11.13 -52.32
N ALA A 21 -33.17 11.85 -51.48
CA ALA A 21 -33.38 13.17 -50.93
C ALA A 21 -34.07 14.20 -51.84
N ALA A 22 -35.02 14.91 -51.23
CA ALA A 22 -35.31 16.34 -51.39
C ALA A 22 -35.70 16.82 -49.96
N LEU A 23 -34.85 17.52 -49.20
CA LEU A 23 -34.61 18.97 -49.20
C LEU A 23 -35.89 19.83 -49.14
N ASP A 24 -35.94 20.65 -48.08
CA ASP A 24 -36.74 21.86 -47.86
C ASP A 24 -38.28 21.77 -47.90
N SER A 25 -38.91 21.89 -46.73
CA SER A 25 -39.41 23.19 -46.25
C SER A 25 -40.56 23.03 -45.25
N ALA A 26 -40.36 23.70 -44.10
CA ALA A 26 -41.36 24.50 -43.39
C ALA A 26 -42.64 23.89 -42.77
N ALA A 27 -42.99 24.55 -41.66
CA ALA A 27 -44.26 24.60 -40.94
C ALA A 27 -44.49 23.46 -39.93
N GLN A 28 -44.24 23.72 -38.64
CA GLN A 28 -45.20 24.39 -37.74
C GLN A 28 -46.43 23.50 -37.52
N ASP A 29 -46.49 22.83 -36.37
CA ASP A 29 -47.44 23.19 -35.30
C ASP A 29 -47.62 22.05 -34.30
N GLY A 30 -47.75 22.44 -33.03
CA GLY A 30 -48.86 21.93 -32.22
C GLY A 30 -48.59 20.66 -31.41
N ALA A 31 -48.04 20.87 -30.22
CA ALA A 31 -48.23 20.02 -29.05
C ALA A 31 -49.71 19.68 -28.79
N GLN A 32 -49.97 18.51 -28.20
CA GLN A 32 -50.74 18.37 -26.95
C GLN A 32 -50.91 16.91 -26.50
N ASP A 33 -50.58 16.73 -25.21
CA ASP A 33 -51.26 15.92 -24.19
C ASP A 33 -51.07 14.41 -24.02
N ALA A 34 -50.78 14.11 -22.75
CA ALA A 34 -51.10 12.93 -21.95
C ALA A 34 -50.10 11.76 -21.89
N ALA A 35 -49.09 11.89 -21.02
CA ALA A 35 -48.63 10.78 -20.18
C ALA A 35 -48.06 11.30 -18.85
N ALA A 36 -48.87 11.21 -17.79
CA ALA A 36 -48.51 11.51 -16.41
C ALA A 36 -48.21 10.22 -15.61
N ALA A 37 -47.25 10.35 -14.69
CA ALA A 37 -47.05 9.61 -13.44
C ALA A 37 -46.43 8.19 -13.48
N ALA A 38 -45.12 8.11 -13.17
CA ALA A 38 -44.59 7.35 -12.02
C ALA A 38 -43.09 7.65 -11.81
N THR A 39 -42.72 7.92 -10.57
CA THR A 39 -41.57 8.73 -10.12
C THR A 39 -40.34 7.89 -9.77
N ALA A 40 -39.17 8.26 -10.29
CA ALA A 40 -37.86 7.77 -9.83
C ALA A 40 -37.28 8.66 -8.72
N PRO A 41 -36.54 8.14 -7.71
CA PRO A 41 -35.99 8.95 -6.64
C PRO A 41 -34.80 9.79 -7.13
N SER A 42 -34.87 11.08 -6.80
CA SER A 42 -33.98 12.16 -7.23
C SER A 42 -32.55 12.02 -6.65
N ALA A 43 -31.57 12.21 -7.54
CA ALA A 43 -30.15 12.32 -7.21
C ALA A 43 -29.86 13.70 -6.60
N VAL A 44 -29.36 13.71 -5.37
CA VAL A 44 -28.82 14.90 -4.71
C VAL A 44 -27.40 15.13 -5.22
N SER A 45 -27.15 16.24 -5.93
CA SER A 45 -25.83 16.66 -6.38
C SER A 45 -24.92 16.99 -5.18
N LYS A 46 -23.86 16.20 -4.98
CA LYS A 46 -22.78 16.51 -4.04
C LYS A 46 -21.85 17.54 -4.66
N ALA A 47 -21.59 18.64 -3.96
CA ALA A 47 -20.53 19.58 -4.31
C ALA A 47 -19.18 18.82 -4.37
N GLN A 48 -18.51 18.87 -5.51
CA GLN A 48 -17.22 18.23 -5.74
C GLN A 48 -16.11 19.08 -5.10
N THR A 49 -15.57 18.66 -3.96
CA THR A 49 -14.29 19.16 -3.47
C THR A 49 -13.20 18.72 -4.44
N LYS A 50 -12.44 19.67 -5.02
CA LYS A 50 -11.28 19.36 -5.87
C LYS A 50 -10.29 18.50 -5.07
N SER A 51 -9.90 17.36 -5.63
CA SER A 51 -8.93 16.45 -5.01
C SER A 51 -7.57 17.12 -4.89
N LYS A 52 -6.96 17.07 -3.70
CA LYS A 52 -5.61 17.60 -3.42
C LYS A 52 -4.67 16.46 -3.07
N PHE A 53 -3.42 16.52 -3.53
CA PHE A 53 -2.43 15.46 -3.35
C PHE A 53 -1.11 16.02 -2.87
N CYS A 54 -0.39 15.24 -2.07
CA CYS A 54 0.98 15.55 -1.69
C CYS A 54 1.85 15.55 -2.95
N ILE A 55 2.55 16.65 -3.21
CA ILE A 55 3.38 16.78 -4.42
C ILE A 55 4.52 15.75 -4.46
N ASN A 56 5.00 15.30 -3.30
CA ASN A 56 6.08 14.31 -3.20
C ASN A 56 5.59 12.86 -3.31
N CYS A 57 4.68 12.44 -2.41
CA CYS A 57 4.27 11.02 -2.31
C CYS A 57 2.90 10.72 -2.92
N GLN A 58 2.22 11.71 -3.50
CA GLN A 58 0.89 11.59 -4.11
C GLN A 58 -0.20 11.07 -3.16
N LYS A 59 0.04 11.10 -1.85
CA LYS A 59 -0.96 10.80 -0.82
C LYS A 59 -2.13 11.77 -0.96
N ASP A 60 -3.35 11.25 -0.93
CA ASP A 60 -4.57 12.06 -0.96
C ASP A 60 -4.65 12.96 0.28
N LEU A 61 -4.62 14.26 0.05
CA LEU A 61 -4.72 15.33 1.05
C LEU A 61 -6.13 15.93 1.11
N THR A 62 -7.06 15.51 0.26
CA THR A 62 -8.41 16.10 0.12
C THR A 62 -9.19 16.11 1.43
N ARG A 63 -8.90 15.18 2.35
CA ARG A 63 -9.52 15.07 3.68
C ARG A 63 -8.51 14.99 4.83
N ASN A 64 -7.24 15.28 4.56
CA ASN A 64 -6.14 15.17 5.52
C ASN A 64 -5.47 16.54 5.71
N ILE A 65 -4.73 16.70 6.81
CA ILE A 65 -3.94 17.92 7.06
C ILE A 65 -2.89 18.07 5.95
N ARG A 66 -2.83 19.25 5.33
CA ARG A 66 -1.92 19.59 4.24
C ARG A 66 -0.96 20.69 4.68
N ILE A 67 0.31 20.55 4.33
CA ILE A 67 1.37 21.50 4.66
C ILE A 67 1.70 22.28 3.40
N THR A 68 1.30 23.55 3.39
CA THR A 68 1.40 24.41 2.22
C THR A 68 2.62 25.30 2.38
N CYS A 69 3.52 25.34 1.40
CA CYS A 69 4.62 26.29 1.42
C CYS A 69 4.08 27.71 1.26
N ALA A 70 4.53 28.64 2.11
CA ALA A 70 4.14 30.04 2.12
C ALA A 70 5.11 30.93 1.31
N GLU A 71 6.09 30.34 0.61
CA GLU A 71 7.08 31.06 -0.20
C GLU A 71 7.06 30.63 -1.67
N CYS A 72 6.66 29.38 -1.96
CA CYS A 72 6.63 28.85 -3.33
C CYS A 72 5.25 29.08 -3.97
N PHE A 73 5.15 30.07 -4.86
CA PHE A 73 3.92 30.42 -5.58
C PHE A 73 4.10 30.42 -7.09
N SER A 74 3.02 30.11 -7.81
CA SER A 74 2.99 30.21 -9.26
C SER A 74 2.89 31.69 -9.68
N PRO A 75 3.78 32.19 -10.55
CA PRO A 75 3.71 33.57 -11.03
C PRO A 75 2.47 33.86 -11.90
N THR A 76 1.72 32.84 -12.32
CA THR A 76 0.53 32.97 -13.17
C THR A 76 -0.80 32.81 -12.44
N THR A 77 -0.83 32.18 -11.26
CA THR A 77 -2.10 31.83 -10.58
C THR A 77 -2.16 32.27 -9.11
N SER A 78 -1.09 32.82 -8.54
CA SER A 78 -0.99 33.21 -7.12
C SER A 78 -1.31 32.07 -6.13
N LEU A 79 -1.40 30.82 -6.60
CA LEU A 79 -1.64 29.64 -5.78
C LEU A 79 -0.31 29.03 -5.32
N PRO A 80 -0.26 28.48 -4.10
CA PRO A 80 0.95 27.82 -3.60
C PRO A 80 1.26 26.59 -4.46
N LEU A 81 2.50 26.52 -4.95
CA LEU A 81 2.98 25.46 -5.84
C LEU A 81 3.19 24.13 -5.10
N ILE A 82 3.35 24.17 -3.78
CA ILE A 82 3.82 23.03 -2.99
C ILE A 82 2.90 22.78 -1.80
N GLU A 83 2.23 21.63 -1.87
CA GLU A 83 1.46 21.03 -0.78
C GLU A 83 2.06 19.67 -0.44
N LEU A 84 2.53 19.50 0.81
CA LEU A 84 3.13 18.27 1.31
C LEU A 84 2.19 17.60 2.32
N CYS A 85 2.24 16.27 2.39
CA CYS A 85 1.71 15.56 3.55
C CYS A 85 2.63 15.79 4.76
N VAL A 86 2.09 15.60 5.96
CA VAL A 86 2.84 15.77 7.22
C VAL A 86 4.10 14.89 7.30
N GLU A 87 4.07 13.69 6.71
CA GLU A 87 5.21 12.78 6.68
C GLU A 87 6.33 13.31 5.78
N CYS A 88 5.99 13.80 4.58
CA CYS A 88 6.95 14.40 3.65
C CYS A 88 7.54 15.71 4.20
N PHE A 89 6.72 16.52 4.87
CA PHE A 89 7.22 17.69 5.58
C PHE A 89 8.16 17.28 6.75
N GLY A 90 7.78 16.26 7.52
CA GLY A 90 8.52 15.79 8.69
C GLY A 90 9.93 15.24 8.41
N VAL A 91 10.20 14.82 7.17
CA VAL A 91 11.53 14.41 6.70
C VAL A 91 12.29 15.52 5.99
N GLY A 92 11.69 16.71 5.83
CA GLY A 92 12.35 17.90 5.26
C GLY A 92 12.52 17.85 3.74
N VAL A 93 11.51 17.37 3.00
CA VAL A 93 11.53 17.29 1.54
C VAL A 93 11.78 18.66 0.88
N GLU A 94 12.81 18.74 0.05
CA GLU A 94 13.11 19.88 -0.82
C GLU A 94 12.75 19.53 -2.27
N LEU A 95 12.09 20.43 -3.01
CA LEU A 95 11.57 20.18 -4.37
C LEU A 95 11.85 21.37 -5.28
N GLY A 96 12.83 21.25 -6.17
CA GLY A 96 13.24 22.35 -7.04
C GLY A 96 13.69 23.58 -6.24
N GLY A 97 13.07 24.73 -6.48
CA GLY A 97 13.35 25.99 -5.76
C GLY A 97 12.84 26.01 -4.31
N HIS A 98 12.17 24.96 -3.84
CA HIS A 98 11.65 24.88 -2.49
C HIS A 98 12.65 24.33 -1.49
N LYS A 99 12.87 25.09 -0.41
CA LYS A 99 13.75 24.69 0.68
C LYS A 99 12.97 24.32 1.94
N LYS A 100 13.52 23.38 2.71
CA LYS A 100 12.96 22.98 4.01
C LYS A 100 12.93 24.14 5.01
N THR A 101 13.70 25.20 4.75
CA THR A 101 13.77 26.43 5.53
C THR A 101 12.68 27.46 5.18
N HIS A 102 11.90 27.24 4.12
CA HIS A 102 10.80 28.15 3.77
C HIS A 102 9.77 28.22 4.91
N LYS A 103 9.00 29.30 4.95
CA LYS A 103 7.82 29.40 5.79
C LYS A 103 6.71 28.49 5.26
N TYR A 104 5.96 27.88 6.16
CA TYR A 104 4.85 26.99 5.82
C TYR A 104 3.59 27.38 6.56
N THR A 105 2.46 27.03 5.98
CA THR A 105 1.14 27.14 6.60
C THR A 105 0.52 25.77 6.70
N VAL A 106 0.03 25.41 7.88
CA VAL A 106 -0.76 24.19 8.07
C VAL A 106 -2.20 24.51 7.68
N SER A 107 -2.71 23.86 6.65
CA SER A 107 -4.11 23.96 6.27
C SER A 107 -4.84 22.67 6.62
N ASP A 108 -5.98 22.80 7.29
CA ASP A 108 -6.88 21.69 7.57
C ASP A 108 -7.95 21.60 6.44
N CYS A 109 -8.36 20.39 6.07
CA CYS A 109 -9.24 20.10 4.94
C CYS A 109 -10.70 19.86 5.32
N LEU A 110 -11.18 20.32 6.47
CA LEU A 110 -12.63 20.45 6.67
C LEU A 110 -13.12 21.77 6.07
N ALA A 111 -13.06 21.88 4.73
CA ALA A 111 -13.68 22.98 4.00
C ALA A 111 -15.20 22.93 4.17
N PHE A 112 -15.78 23.96 4.81
CA PHE A 112 -17.21 24.20 4.83
C PHE A 112 -17.51 25.39 3.91
N PRO A 113 -18.35 25.22 2.87
CA PRO A 113 -19.12 26.34 2.38
C PRO A 113 -20.24 26.59 3.40
N ILE A 114 -20.25 27.75 4.04
CA ILE A 114 -21.27 28.10 5.05
C ILE A 114 -22.65 28.34 4.41
N VAL A 115 -22.76 28.52 3.08
CA VAL A 115 -24.06 28.74 2.40
C VAL A 115 -24.16 27.96 1.08
N ARG A 116 -25.36 27.42 0.82
CA ARG A 116 -25.73 26.76 -0.44
C ARG A 116 -25.97 27.79 -1.54
N GLU A 117 -25.41 27.56 -2.73
CA GLU A 117 -25.81 28.23 -3.97
C GLU A 117 -27.33 28.08 -4.19
N ARG A 118 -28.06 29.20 -4.31
CA ARG A 118 -29.37 29.20 -4.98
C ARG A 118 -29.11 29.24 -6.48
N GLY A 119 -29.41 28.13 -7.16
CA GLY A 119 -29.41 28.07 -8.62
C GLY A 119 -30.25 29.20 -9.22
N ALA A 120 -29.65 29.93 -10.15
CA ALA A 120 -30.33 30.95 -10.93
C ALA A 120 -31.21 30.33 -12.02
N ALA A 121 -32.29 31.08 -12.33
CA ALA A 121 -33.21 31.00 -13.46
C ALA A 121 -34.47 30.11 -13.34
N SER A 122 -35.59 30.74 -12.99
CA SER A 122 -36.61 31.09 -14.00
C SER A 122 -37.48 32.25 -13.50
N ILE A 123 -37.41 33.37 -14.21
CA ILE A 123 -38.36 34.48 -14.17
C ILE A 123 -39.55 34.06 -15.03
N ASP A 124 -40.76 33.95 -14.46
CA ASP A 124 -42.04 34.34 -15.08
C ASP A 124 -43.20 34.21 -14.06
N ALA A 125 -44.04 35.25 -14.05
CA ALA A 125 -45.05 35.68 -13.04
C ALA A 125 -46.38 34.84 -13.05
N PRO A 126 -47.47 35.16 -12.30
CA PRO A 126 -47.74 36.29 -11.39
C PRO A 126 -48.45 35.97 -10.05
N ALA A 127 -48.46 36.96 -9.13
CA ALA A 127 -49.27 36.99 -7.91
C ALA A 127 -50.77 37.19 -8.21
N PRO A 128 -51.70 36.71 -7.34
CA PRO A 128 -52.39 37.63 -6.40
C PRO A 128 -52.71 36.97 -5.05
N ALA A 129 -52.51 37.63 -3.90
CA ALA A 129 -53.36 38.62 -3.21
C ALA A 129 -54.20 38.05 -2.05
N ALA A 130 -53.80 38.46 -0.84
CA ALA A 130 -54.60 39.02 0.26
C ALA A 130 -55.88 38.31 0.77
N ALA A 131 -55.86 37.98 2.07
CA ALA A 131 -56.78 38.47 3.12
C ALA A 131 -56.54 37.62 4.39
N SER A 132 -56.53 38.10 5.63
CA SER A 132 -56.66 39.43 6.20
C SER A 132 -56.48 39.31 7.72
N ASN A 133 -55.77 40.28 8.29
CA ASN A 133 -56.09 41.06 9.49
C ASN A 133 -56.16 40.36 10.86
N ASP A 134 -55.27 40.71 11.81
CA ASP A 134 -55.26 41.94 12.67
C ASP A 134 -55.87 41.54 14.03
N ALA A 135 -55.40 41.89 15.23
CA ALA A 135 -54.59 42.99 15.75
C ALA A 135 -53.97 42.48 17.10
N SER A 136 -53.04 43.09 17.84
CA SER A 136 -52.54 44.45 17.94
C SER A 136 -51.37 44.48 18.94
N LYS A 137 -50.34 45.27 18.62
CA LYS A 137 -49.53 46.15 19.50
C LYS A 137 -48.72 45.52 20.66
N ASP A 138 -47.40 45.40 20.45
CA ASP A 138 -46.47 46.45 20.85
C ASP A 138 -45.21 46.41 19.95
N ALA A 139 -44.81 47.58 19.48
CA ALA A 139 -43.70 47.82 18.57
C ALA A 139 -42.52 48.41 19.34
N LEU A 140 -41.30 47.92 19.09
CA LEU A 140 -40.08 48.72 18.97
C LEU A 140 -38.89 47.83 18.54
N VAL A 141 -38.74 47.71 17.22
CA VAL A 141 -37.43 47.59 16.56
C VAL A 141 -36.77 48.98 16.62
N PRO A 142 -35.58 49.12 17.21
CA PRO A 142 -34.40 49.68 16.50
C PRO A 142 -33.06 49.09 17.02
N ASN A 143 -31.94 48.88 16.31
CA ASN A 143 -31.30 49.44 15.11
C ASN A 143 -30.60 48.25 14.39
N ALA A 144 -30.62 48.03 13.07
CA ALA A 144 -30.54 48.95 11.93
C ALA A 144 -29.32 49.87 11.96
N SER A 145 -28.12 49.30 11.78
CA SER A 145 -27.04 49.96 11.01
C SER A 145 -25.91 48.99 10.63
N SER A 146 -26.19 47.88 9.96
CA SER A 146 -25.19 47.42 8.99
C SER A 146 -25.67 47.95 7.65
N ASP A 147 -24.91 48.85 7.06
CA ASP A 147 -24.98 49.22 5.62
C ASP A 147 -24.76 47.99 4.70
N TRP A 148 -24.75 46.79 5.27
CA TRP A 148 -24.32 45.53 4.71
C TRP A 148 -25.51 44.58 4.65
N THR A 149 -25.82 44.17 3.43
CA THR A 149 -26.74 43.07 3.14
C THR A 149 -26.07 41.73 3.40
N ALA A 150 -26.87 40.67 3.54
CA ALA A 150 -26.35 39.32 3.76
C ALA A 150 -25.43 38.83 2.63
N ASP A 151 -25.69 39.27 1.40
CA ASP A 151 -24.86 38.92 0.24
C ASP A 151 -23.53 39.68 0.25
N GLU A 152 -23.52 40.96 0.65
CA GLU A 152 -22.28 41.73 0.82
C GLU A 152 -21.43 41.21 1.98
N GLU A 153 -22.06 40.77 3.08
CA GLU A 153 -21.42 40.05 4.18
C GLU A 153 -20.75 38.77 3.70
N LEU A 154 -21.41 38.02 2.82
CA LEU A 154 -20.87 36.79 2.26
C LEU A 154 -19.66 37.05 1.36
N LEU A 155 -19.79 38.02 0.45
CA LEU A 155 -18.72 38.43 -0.45
C LEU A 155 -17.52 38.99 0.33
N LEU A 156 -17.74 39.63 1.47
CA LEU A 156 -16.65 40.11 2.32
C LEU A 156 -15.81 38.94 2.85
N LEU A 157 -16.46 37.90 3.38
CA LEU A 157 -15.79 36.72 3.91
C LEU A 157 -15.13 35.89 2.79
N GLU A 158 -15.79 35.76 1.65
CA GLU A 158 -15.24 35.09 0.46
C GLU A 158 -14.01 35.83 -0.07
N GLY A 159 -14.07 37.17 -0.16
CA GLY A 159 -12.92 37.99 -0.53
C GLY A 159 -11.75 37.82 0.44
N ILE A 160 -12.00 37.80 1.76
CA ILE A 160 -10.94 37.56 2.76
C ILE A 160 -10.31 36.18 2.59
N GLU A 161 -11.10 35.16 2.29
CA GLU A 161 -10.61 33.80 2.01
C GLU A 161 -9.76 33.75 0.72
N MET A 162 -10.21 34.44 -0.34
CA MET A 162 -9.56 34.45 -1.64
C MET A 162 -8.27 35.27 -1.68
N PHE A 163 -8.26 36.45 -1.05
CA PHE A 163 -7.18 37.44 -1.18
C PHE A 163 -6.33 37.60 0.09
N GLY A 164 -6.72 36.96 1.19
CA GLY A 164 -6.04 37.02 2.48
C GLY A 164 -6.43 38.23 3.32
N MET A 165 -6.51 38.03 4.64
CA MET A 165 -6.89 39.08 5.60
C MET A 165 -5.90 40.26 5.58
N GLY A 166 -6.43 41.48 5.47
CA GLY A 166 -5.63 42.71 5.37
C GLY A 166 -5.47 43.24 3.94
N ASN A 167 -5.79 42.45 2.91
CA ASN A 167 -5.75 42.88 1.52
C ASN A 167 -7.05 43.57 1.09
N TRP A 168 -7.44 44.61 1.84
CA TRP A 168 -8.78 45.21 1.79
C TRP A 168 -9.16 45.82 0.45
N LYS A 169 -8.18 46.15 -0.39
CA LYS A 169 -8.39 46.70 -1.73
C LYS A 169 -8.99 45.65 -2.66
N ASP A 170 -8.35 44.49 -2.76
CA ASP A 170 -8.82 43.37 -3.62
C ASP A 170 -10.12 42.77 -3.05
N ILE A 171 -10.24 42.72 -1.72
CA ILE A 171 -11.47 42.28 -1.04
C ILE A 171 -12.63 43.24 -1.36
N ALA A 172 -12.41 44.55 -1.35
CA ALA A 172 -13.44 45.53 -1.70
C ALA A 172 -13.83 45.48 -3.18
N GLU A 173 -12.87 45.27 -4.09
CA GLU A 173 -13.17 45.02 -5.50
C GLU A 173 -14.02 43.76 -5.68
N HIS A 174 -13.81 42.74 -4.85
CA HIS A 174 -14.63 41.53 -4.87
C HIS A 174 -16.04 41.72 -4.27
N VAL A 175 -16.17 42.51 -3.20
CA VAL A 175 -17.48 42.90 -2.64
C VAL A 175 -18.24 43.81 -3.61
N GLN A 176 -17.53 44.57 -4.45
CA GLN A 176 -18.00 45.49 -5.50
C GLN A 176 -18.81 46.71 -5.02
N THR A 177 -19.55 46.58 -3.93
CA THR A 177 -20.49 47.59 -3.43
C THR A 177 -19.93 48.43 -2.29
N LYS A 178 -18.80 48.02 -1.68
CA LYS A 178 -18.16 48.65 -0.53
C LYS A 178 -16.68 48.85 -0.80
N ASN A 179 -16.11 49.95 -0.28
CA ASN A 179 -14.69 50.26 -0.46
C ASN A 179 -13.83 49.64 0.65
N GLU A 180 -12.51 49.61 0.45
CA GLU A 180 -11.53 48.95 1.33
C GLU A 180 -11.71 49.32 2.81
N ARG A 181 -11.91 50.62 3.11
CA ARG A 181 -12.08 51.13 4.47
C ARG A 181 -13.39 50.68 5.11
N LYS A 182 -14.46 50.56 4.32
CA LYS A 182 -15.75 50.07 4.82
C LYS A 182 -15.70 48.57 5.08
N CYS A 183 -15.06 47.78 4.20
CA CYS A 183 -14.85 46.35 4.38
C CYS A 183 -14.06 46.05 5.66
N GLU A 184 -12.94 46.75 5.86
CA GLU A 184 -12.08 46.62 7.04
C GLU A 184 -12.83 47.01 8.33
N ALA A 185 -13.46 48.19 8.36
CA ALA A 185 -14.16 48.67 9.54
C ALA A 185 -15.35 47.77 9.92
N HIS A 186 -16.06 47.24 8.93
CA HIS A 186 -17.17 46.30 9.16
C HIS A 186 -16.65 44.98 9.73
N TYR A 187 -15.58 44.42 9.16
CA TYR A 187 -14.97 43.20 9.67
C TYR A 187 -14.51 43.35 11.14
N LEU A 188 -13.78 44.42 11.45
CA LEU A 188 -13.29 44.69 12.80
C LEU A 188 -14.43 44.86 13.82
N SER A 189 -15.51 45.54 13.45
CA SER A 189 -16.62 45.83 14.36
C SER A 189 -17.62 44.67 14.50
N ALA A 190 -17.93 43.95 13.42
CA ALA A 190 -18.91 42.88 13.43
C ALA A 190 -18.34 41.54 13.94
N TYR A 191 -17.07 41.26 13.64
CA TYR A 191 -16.46 39.95 13.91
C TYR A 191 -15.41 39.95 15.03
N LEU A 192 -14.73 41.07 15.28
CA LEU A 192 -13.67 41.16 16.30
C LEU A 192 -14.08 41.93 17.56
N ALA A 193 -15.00 42.90 17.46
CA ALA A 193 -15.40 43.72 18.61
C ALA A 193 -16.56 43.14 19.45
N ARG A 194 -17.30 42.16 18.95
CA ARG A 194 -18.45 41.53 19.64
C ARG A 194 -18.00 40.34 20.48
N ARG A 195 -17.75 40.55 21.78
CA ARG A 195 -17.41 39.47 22.76
C ARG A 195 -18.55 38.46 22.99
N ASP A 196 -19.75 38.83 22.61
CA ASP A 196 -21.03 38.15 22.83
C ASP A 196 -21.35 37.04 21.80
N LEU A 197 -20.51 36.85 20.78
CA LEU A 197 -20.56 35.71 19.83
C LEU A 197 -19.60 34.58 20.20
N LEU A 198 -18.78 34.75 21.26
CA LEU A 198 -17.97 33.68 21.84
C LEU A 198 -18.78 32.97 22.94
N PRO A 199 -18.72 31.62 23.05
CA PRO A 199 -19.38 30.92 24.13
C PRO A 199 -18.81 31.41 25.48
N VAL A 200 -19.68 31.95 26.33
CA VAL A 200 -19.40 32.00 27.77
C VAL A 200 -19.52 30.57 28.26
N PHE A 201 -18.39 29.96 28.61
CA PHE A 201 -18.41 28.68 29.29
C PHE A 201 -19.06 28.89 30.66
N LEU A 202 -20.08 28.10 30.96
CA LEU A 202 -20.59 27.95 32.30
C LEU A 202 -19.44 27.38 33.14
N ASP A 203 -18.84 28.21 33.99
CA ASP A 203 -18.01 27.71 35.08
C ASP A 203 -18.87 26.75 35.91
N GLU A 204 -18.32 25.58 36.24
CA GLU A 204 -18.99 24.64 37.14
C GLU A 204 -19.30 25.34 38.47
N PRO A 205 -20.45 25.06 39.11
CA PRO A 205 -20.80 25.70 40.37
C PRO A 205 -19.83 25.26 41.47
N GLU A 206 -19.02 26.22 41.93
CA GLU A 206 -18.36 26.18 43.23
C GLU A 206 -19.43 26.20 44.32
N ASP A 207 -19.41 25.20 45.21
CA ASP A 207 -20.09 25.29 46.50
C ASP A 207 -19.02 25.62 47.57
N PRO A 208 -19.04 26.83 48.18
CA PRO A 208 -18.09 27.24 49.19
C PRO A 208 -18.69 27.07 50.59
N ALA A 209 -18.24 26.06 51.33
CA ALA A 209 -18.30 26.08 52.79
C ALA A 209 -17.12 25.30 53.38
N ASP A 210 -16.33 26.00 54.20
CA ASP A 210 -15.28 25.53 55.10
C ASP A 210 -13.94 25.05 54.51
N ALA A 211 -13.07 26.02 54.21
CA ALA A 211 -11.71 26.03 54.76
C ALA A 211 -11.04 27.41 54.55
N GLN A 212 -11.50 28.41 55.33
CA GLN A 212 -10.67 29.57 55.63
C GLN A 212 -9.44 29.13 56.42
N ALA A 213 -8.25 29.33 55.86
CA ALA A 213 -7.14 29.96 56.59
C ALA A 213 -6.00 30.36 55.64
N GLN A 214 -5.87 31.68 55.47
CA GLN A 214 -4.59 32.42 55.40
C GLN A 214 -3.85 32.48 54.04
N THR A 215 -4.47 33.24 53.14
CA THR A 215 -4.00 34.55 52.64
C THR A 215 -2.56 35.06 52.93
N ILE A 216 -2.01 35.71 51.88
CA ILE A 216 -0.96 36.78 51.82
C ILE A 216 0.49 36.24 51.83
N SER A 217 1.37 36.49 50.84
CA SER A 217 1.74 37.79 50.30
C SER A 217 2.54 37.72 48.98
N THR A 218 2.56 38.88 48.35
CA THR A 218 2.97 39.33 47.02
C THR A 218 4.48 39.42 46.71
N CYS A 219 4.78 39.22 45.41
CA CYS A 219 5.57 40.07 44.50
C CYS A 219 7.10 40.24 44.67
N SER A 220 7.78 40.17 43.51
CA SER A 220 8.82 41.06 42.97
C SER A 220 10.26 40.51 42.76
N LYS A 221 10.64 40.60 41.47
CA LYS A 221 11.94 41.03 40.86
C LYS A 221 13.23 40.21 41.06
N SER A 222 13.74 39.80 39.90
CA SER A 222 15.13 39.83 39.39
C SER A 222 16.31 40.01 40.36
N ASP A 223 17.26 39.08 40.23
CA ASP A 223 18.72 39.25 40.05
C ASP A 223 19.59 38.37 40.97
N ASP A 224 20.40 37.58 40.29
CA ASP A 224 21.75 37.07 40.60
C ASP A 224 22.10 36.13 41.77
N ALA A 225 23.04 35.25 41.40
CA ALA A 225 24.04 34.52 42.20
C ALA A 225 23.63 33.24 42.96
N SER A 226 24.10 32.11 42.40
CA SER A 226 24.82 31.00 43.05
C SER A 226 24.58 30.78 44.56
N ALA A 227 23.85 29.72 44.91
CA ALA A 227 24.22 28.82 46.02
C ALA A 227 23.45 27.49 45.96
N THR A 228 24.21 26.41 46.06
CA THR A 228 23.88 25.02 46.40
C THR A 228 22.60 24.79 47.22
N ALA A 229 21.69 23.98 46.67
CA ALA A 229 20.80 23.11 47.43
C ALA A 229 20.40 21.89 46.57
N GLN A 230 20.79 20.69 47.01
CA GLN A 230 20.35 19.42 46.43
C GLN A 230 18.86 19.17 46.72
N PRO A 231 18.05 18.75 45.74
CA PRO A 231 16.75 18.13 46.00
C PRO A 231 16.89 16.62 46.16
N SER A 232 16.14 16.09 47.13
CA SER A 232 16.03 14.70 47.55
C SER A 232 15.64 13.73 46.43
N LEU A 233 16.41 12.64 46.35
CA LEU A 233 16.21 11.48 45.48
C LEU A 233 15.03 10.61 45.94
N GLU A 234 13.86 10.77 45.32
CA GLU A 234 12.97 9.62 45.12
C GLU A 234 13.44 8.89 43.86
N ARG A 235 13.93 7.65 44.04
CA ARG A 235 14.46 6.82 42.95
C ARG A 235 13.32 6.30 42.07
N PRO A 236 13.23 6.67 40.78
CA PRO A 236 12.49 5.85 39.83
C PRO A 236 13.25 4.54 39.69
N SER A 237 12.55 3.40 39.77
CA SER A 237 13.19 2.12 39.45
C SER A 237 13.68 2.19 37.99
N GLY A 238 14.95 1.85 37.74
CA GLY A 238 15.56 1.94 36.39
C GLY A 238 14.84 1.13 35.31
N SER A 239 13.88 0.28 35.70
CA SER A 239 13.02 -0.49 34.79
C SER A 239 11.89 0.33 34.13
N GLU A 240 11.60 1.55 34.58
CA GLU A 240 10.44 2.32 34.10
C GLU A 240 10.76 3.39 33.07
N LEU A 241 12.01 3.86 33.03
CA LEU A 241 12.51 4.80 32.04
C LEU A 241 13.05 4.00 30.86
N ALA A 242 12.76 4.38 29.62
CA ALA A 242 13.08 3.63 28.40
C ALA A 242 14.60 3.44 28.15
N GLY A 243 15.28 2.65 28.99
CA GLY A 243 16.73 2.43 28.97
C GLY A 243 17.56 3.67 29.32
N TYR A 244 16.98 4.69 29.95
CA TYR A 244 17.71 5.90 30.37
C TYR A 244 18.13 5.77 31.84
N MET A 245 19.42 5.98 32.12
CA MET A 245 20.01 5.93 33.46
C MET A 245 20.17 7.35 34.04
N PRO A 246 19.24 7.85 34.89
CA PRO A 246 19.23 9.26 35.28
C PRO A 246 20.45 9.70 36.10
N LEU A 247 21.07 8.77 36.83
CA LEU A 247 22.26 9.03 37.64
C LEU A 247 23.54 9.11 36.80
N ARG A 248 23.55 8.48 35.62
CA ARG A 248 24.67 8.55 34.67
C ARG A 248 24.47 9.67 33.65
N GLY A 249 23.22 10.03 33.35
CA GLY A 249 22.88 11.00 32.32
C GLY A 249 22.86 10.39 30.91
N ASP A 250 22.88 9.06 30.80
CA ASP A 250 23.08 8.32 29.55
C ASP A 250 22.04 7.23 29.34
N PHE A 251 21.89 6.78 28.10
CA PHE A 251 21.11 5.60 27.77
C PHE A 251 21.96 4.32 27.88
N ASP A 252 21.32 3.19 28.17
CA ASP A 252 21.95 1.87 28.17
C ASP A 252 22.52 1.51 26.80
N VAL A 253 21.88 1.99 25.73
CA VAL A 253 22.35 1.92 24.34
C VAL A 253 22.24 3.31 23.72
N GLU A 254 23.38 3.91 23.40
CA GLU A 254 23.44 5.27 22.84
C GLU A 254 23.20 5.29 21.33
N TYR A 255 22.84 6.46 20.80
CA TYR A 255 22.72 6.67 19.36
C TYR A 255 24.09 6.49 18.68
N GLU A 256 24.16 5.59 17.70
CA GLU A 256 25.41 5.14 17.07
C GLU A 256 26.44 4.64 18.10
N ASN A 257 26.05 3.65 18.90
CA ASN A 257 26.87 3.00 19.93
C ASN A 257 28.22 2.42 19.43
N GLU A 258 28.35 2.20 18.13
CA GLU A 258 29.57 1.64 17.51
C GLU A 258 30.54 2.74 17.04
N ALA A 259 30.19 4.03 17.21
CA ALA A 259 31.01 5.15 16.74
C ALA A 259 32.39 5.19 17.44
N GLU A 260 32.47 4.75 18.69
CA GLU A 260 33.71 4.65 19.45
C GLU A 260 34.67 3.55 18.92
N LEU A 261 34.16 2.51 18.23
CA LEU A 261 35.00 1.41 17.73
C LEU A 261 36.00 1.87 16.66
N ILE A 262 35.61 2.84 15.85
CA ILE A 262 36.48 3.39 14.78
C ILE A 262 37.64 4.19 15.37
N LEU A 263 37.46 4.74 16.58
CA LEU A 263 38.49 5.47 17.30
C LEU A 263 39.33 4.57 18.22
N ALA A 264 38.83 3.40 18.59
CA ALA A 264 39.45 2.54 19.62
C ALA A 264 40.88 2.15 19.28
N ASP A 265 41.17 1.88 18.01
CA ASP A 265 42.49 1.46 17.52
C ASP A 265 43.24 2.60 16.80
N MET A 266 42.76 3.85 16.88
CA MET A 266 43.35 4.99 16.18
C MET A 266 44.45 5.66 16.99
N GLU A 267 45.67 5.66 16.47
CA GLU A 267 46.83 6.33 17.06
C GLU A 267 47.45 7.37 16.12
N PHE A 268 48.02 8.44 16.68
CA PHE A 268 48.81 9.41 15.92
C PHE A 268 50.30 9.14 16.17
N SER A 269 51.04 8.78 15.13
CA SER A 269 52.50 8.67 15.19
C SER A 269 53.18 9.96 14.70
N GLU A 270 54.39 10.22 15.18
CA GLU A 270 55.21 11.33 14.68
C GLU A 270 55.69 11.08 13.23
N ASP A 271 55.72 9.82 12.80
CA ASP A 271 56.09 9.40 11.45
C ASP A 271 54.88 9.31 10.48
N ASP A 272 53.67 9.66 10.93
CA ASP A 272 52.46 9.62 10.10
C ASP A 272 52.62 10.51 8.87
N HIS A 273 52.30 9.97 7.69
CA HIS A 273 52.29 10.77 6.46
C HIS A 273 51.26 11.92 6.59
N PRO A 274 51.52 13.13 6.08
CA PRO A 274 50.60 14.27 6.21
C PRO A 274 49.15 13.98 5.81
N THR A 275 48.96 13.17 4.76
CA THR A 275 47.63 12.73 4.28
C THR A 275 46.94 11.75 5.24
N GLU A 276 47.71 10.87 5.90
CA GLU A 276 47.18 9.95 6.90
C GLU A 276 46.74 10.72 8.15
N ARG A 277 47.54 11.70 8.58
CA ARG A 277 47.18 12.60 9.67
C ARG A 277 45.91 13.40 9.36
N GLU A 278 45.76 13.89 8.13
CA GLU A 278 44.55 14.58 7.67
C GLU A 278 43.32 13.66 7.70
N LEU A 279 43.46 12.41 7.25
CA LEU A 279 42.39 11.41 7.32
C LEU A 279 41.98 11.12 8.78
N LYS A 280 42.94 10.91 9.68
CA LYS A 280 42.67 10.70 11.12
C LYS A 280 41.93 11.90 11.72
N LEU A 281 42.31 13.13 11.37
CA LEU A 281 41.59 14.34 11.79
C LEU A 281 40.15 14.39 11.25
N LYS A 282 39.91 13.98 10.00
CA LYS A 282 38.55 13.89 9.43
C LYS A 282 37.68 12.86 10.13
N VAL A 283 38.25 11.72 10.54
CA VAL A 283 37.50 10.73 11.32
C VAL A 283 37.09 11.28 12.68
N ILE A 284 37.95 12.07 13.34
CA ILE A 284 37.61 12.76 14.60
C ILE A 284 36.51 13.81 14.39
N GLU A 285 36.56 14.60 13.32
CA GLU A 285 35.50 15.54 12.96
C GLU A 285 34.14 14.82 12.79
N ILE A 286 34.13 13.68 12.10
CA ILE A 286 32.92 12.86 11.92
C ILE A 286 32.41 12.33 13.26
N TYR A 287 33.30 11.86 14.13
CA TYR A 287 32.92 11.39 15.46
C TYR A 287 32.31 12.50 16.33
N ASN A 288 32.88 13.70 16.32
CA ASN A 288 32.32 14.83 17.05
C ASN A 288 30.92 15.21 16.54
N ALA A 289 30.70 15.18 15.22
CA ALA A 289 29.36 15.40 14.65
C ALA A 289 28.33 14.34 15.10
N LYS A 290 28.77 13.08 15.31
CA LYS A 290 27.93 12.01 15.85
C LYS A 290 27.60 12.23 17.34
N LEU A 291 28.57 12.69 18.13
CA LEU A 291 28.35 13.06 19.53
C LEU A 291 27.35 14.21 19.67
N ASP A 292 27.47 15.25 18.83
CA ASP A 292 26.54 16.39 18.82
C ASP A 292 25.09 15.92 18.54
N GLU A 293 24.90 15.01 17.58
CA GLU A 293 23.57 14.46 17.28
C GLU A 293 23.05 13.54 18.40
N ARG A 294 23.94 12.79 19.07
CA ARG A 294 23.60 11.97 20.24
C ARG A 294 23.09 12.86 21.39
N GLU A 295 23.79 13.95 21.70
CA GLU A 295 23.37 14.92 22.71
C GLU A 295 22.04 15.58 22.34
N ARG A 296 21.88 15.97 21.06
CA ARG A 296 20.64 16.56 20.55
C ARG A 296 19.43 15.65 20.75
N ARG A 297 19.57 14.36 20.45
CA ARG A 297 18.49 13.37 20.62
C ARG A 297 18.17 13.10 22.08
N LYS A 298 19.20 12.99 22.92
CA LYS A 298 19.04 12.85 24.37
C LYS A 298 18.26 14.02 24.96
N LYS A 299 18.66 15.24 24.64
CA LYS A 299 17.98 16.47 25.05
C LYS A 299 16.51 16.49 24.57
N PHE A 300 16.26 16.09 23.32
CA PHE A 300 14.91 16.02 22.75
C PHE A 300 13.96 15.11 23.54
N VAL A 301 14.42 13.92 23.93
CA VAL A 301 13.64 12.93 24.68
C VAL A 301 13.34 13.42 26.10
N ILE A 302 14.35 14.00 26.76
CA ILE A 302 14.25 14.51 28.14
C ILE A 302 13.29 15.70 28.22
N GLU A 303 13.48 16.72 27.38
CA GLU A 303 12.68 17.96 27.39
C GLU A 303 11.18 17.72 27.15
N ARG A 304 10.84 16.64 26.44
CA ARG A 304 9.46 16.27 26.10
C ARG A 304 8.84 15.25 27.06
N GLY A 305 9.56 14.87 28.12
CA GLY A 305 9.09 13.91 29.11
C GLY A 305 8.79 12.52 28.52
N LEU A 306 9.45 12.15 27.42
CA LEU A 306 9.21 10.89 26.69
C LEU A 306 9.83 9.67 27.37
N LEU A 307 10.45 9.86 28.53
CA LEU A 307 11.09 8.79 29.30
C LEU A 307 10.07 7.88 30.00
N ASP A 308 8.90 8.41 30.39
CA ASP A 308 7.82 7.65 31.05
C ASP A 308 6.75 7.19 30.05
N TYR A 309 7.08 6.07 29.39
CA TYR A 309 6.26 5.50 28.32
C TYR A 309 4.87 5.05 28.80
N LYS A 310 4.76 4.52 30.03
CA LYS A 310 3.49 3.99 30.57
C LYS A 310 2.50 5.11 30.84
N LYS A 311 2.96 6.22 31.44
CA LYS A 311 2.12 7.40 31.69
C LYS A 311 1.62 8.02 30.38
N HIS A 312 2.48 8.07 29.36
CA HIS A 312 2.11 8.58 28.03
C HIS A 312 1.12 7.66 27.30
N GLN A 313 1.27 6.33 27.39
CA GLN A 313 0.27 5.40 26.86
C GLN A 313 -1.09 5.53 27.54
N GLN A 314 -1.11 5.74 28.87
CA GLN A 314 -2.36 5.86 29.62
C GLN A 314 -3.09 7.16 29.29
N SER A 315 -2.38 8.28 29.13
CA SER A 315 -2.99 9.56 28.74
C SER A 315 -3.55 9.50 27.31
N GLU A 316 -2.82 8.88 26.37
CA GLU A 316 -3.31 8.68 25.00
C GLU A 316 -4.56 7.80 24.98
N ARG A 317 -4.62 6.72 25.77
CA ARG A 317 -5.80 5.83 25.83
C ARG A 317 -7.08 6.50 26.35
N ARG A 318 -6.95 7.57 27.15
CA ARG A 318 -8.10 8.34 27.66
C ARG A 318 -8.71 9.27 26.61
N ARG A 319 -8.03 9.50 25.48
CA ARG A 319 -8.51 10.40 24.42
C ARG A 319 -9.44 9.68 23.41
N PRO A 320 -10.46 10.37 22.89
CA PRO A 320 -11.27 9.91 21.76
C PRO A 320 -10.42 9.48 20.54
N LYS A 321 -10.97 8.60 19.69
CA LYS A 321 -10.24 8.02 18.55
C LYS A 321 -9.74 9.08 17.56
N ASP A 322 -10.58 10.04 17.22
CA ASP A 322 -10.30 11.18 16.34
C ASP A 322 -9.21 12.11 16.89
N GLU A 323 -9.20 12.36 18.21
CA GLU A 323 -8.14 13.15 18.84
C GLU A 323 -6.79 12.44 18.81
N ARG A 324 -6.78 11.13 19.08
CA ARG A 324 -5.57 10.29 18.96
C ARG A 324 -5.03 10.29 17.54
N GLU A 325 -5.89 10.28 16.53
CA GLU A 325 -5.49 10.34 15.12
C GLU A 325 -4.82 11.69 14.79
N ILE A 326 -5.35 12.82 15.26
CA ILE A 326 -4.71 14.14 15.09
C ILE A 326 -3.35 14.18 15.77
N ILE A 327 -3.26 13.72 17.02
CA ILE A 327 -2.00 13.70 17.78
C ILE A 327 -0.95 12.86 17.05
N ALA A 328 -1.33 11.66 16.61
CA ALA A 328 -0.45 10.76 15.86
C ALA A 328 0.05 11.39 14.55
N GLN A 329 -0.84 12.07 13.81
CA GLN A 329 -0.48 12.77 12.58
C GLN A 329 0.48 13.94 12.85
N MET A 330 0.33 14.67 13.96
CA MET A 330 1.13 15.86 14.26
C MET A 330 2.50 15.58 14.90
N ARG A 331 2.78 14.35 15.34
CA ARG A 331 4.07 13.99 15.97
C ARG A 331 5.33 14.48 15.23
N PRO A 332 5.40 14.49 13.88
CA PRO A 332 6.59 15.00 13.19
C PRO A 332 6.90 16.48 13.46
N PHE A 333 5.89 17.30 13.79
CA PHE A 333 6.08 18.72 14.15
C PHE A 333 6.80 18.92 15.49
N ALA A 334 6.76 17.92 16.37
CA ALA A 334 7.46 17.98 17.64
C ALA A 334 8.98 18.17 17.47
N ARG A 335 9.54 17.80 16.30
CA ARG A 335 10.95 17.99 15.93
C ARG A 335 11.35 19.44 15.70
N PHE A 336 10.38 20.30 15.39
CA PHE A 336 10.61 21.69 14.95
C PHE A 336 10.02 22.72 15.90
N GLN A 337 9.11 22.30 16.77
CA GLN A 337 8.45 23.14 17.77
C GLN A 337 9.03 22.87 19.17
N SER A 338 9.07 23.88 20.02
CA SER A 338 9.30 23.66 21.45
C SER A 338 8.17 22.80 22.04
N PRO A 339 8.37 22.13 23.19
CA PRO A 339 7.34 21.30 23.81
C PRO A 339 6.01 22.04 24.01
N LYS A 340 6.09 23.31 24.45
CA LYS A 340 4.93 24.17 24.69
C LYS A 340 4.21 24.54 23.40
N GLU A 341 4.95 24.98 22.37
CA GLU A 341 4.36 25.33 21.07
C GLU A 341 3.68 24.13 20.41
N HIS A 342 4.29 22.94 20.53
CA HIS A 342 3.73 21.72 19.98
C HIS A 342 2.40 21.34 20.66
N GLU A 343 2.36 21.43 21.99
CA GLU A 343 1.17 21.17 22.77
C GLU A 343 0.05 22.17 22.44
N GLU A 344 0.36 23.47 22.39
CA GLU A 344 -0.59 24.53 22.02
C GLU A 344 -1.12 24.33 20.59
N PHE A 345 -0.25 23.98 19.65
CA PHE A 345 -0.61 23.71 18.26
C PHE A 345 -1.58 22.52 18.13
N VAL A 346 -1.27 21.38 18.75
CA VAL A 346 -2.12 20.18 18.71
C VAL A 346 -3.45 20.43 19.42
N ASN A 347 -3.44 21.08 20.58
CA ASN A 347 -4.67 21.42 21.31
C ASN A 347 -5.54 22.41 20.53
N GLY A 348 -4.94 23.35 19.81
CA GLY A 348 -5.64 24.25 18.90
C GLY A 348 -6.37 23.50 17.77
N LEU A 349 -5.72 22.52 17.14
CA LEU A 349 -6.34 21.68 16.10
C LEU A 349 -7.49 20.83 16.64
N ILE A 350 -7.31 20.22 17.82
CA ILE A 350 -8.37 19.45 18.49
C ILE A 350 -9.56 20.37 18.81
N THR A 351 -9.30 21.58 19.31
CA THR A 351 -10.34 22.56 19.63
C THR A 351 -11.10 22.99 18.37
N ALA A 352 -10.39 23.27 17.27
CA ALA A 352 -11.01 23.59 15.99
C ALA A 352 -11.89 22.45 15.46
N MET A 353 -11.41 21.20 15.55
CA MET A 353 -12.20 20.02 15.18
C MET A 353 -13.49 19.91 16.03
N ARG A 354 -13.39 20.06 17.34
CA ARG A 354 -14.55 20.01 18.26
C ARG A 354 -15.57 21.11 17.94
N LEU A 355 -15.12 22.35 17.75
CA LEU A 355 -15.98 23.48 17.38
C LEU A 355 -16.71 23.23 16.06
N ARG A 356 -16.04 22.67 15.05
CA ARG A 356 -16.65 22.34 13.76
C ARG A 356 -17.71 21.25 13.87
N LYS A 357 -17.47 20.20 14.67
CA LYS A 357 -18.49 19.18 14.97
C LYS A 357 -19.73 19.82 15.61
N GLN A 358 -19.52 20.77 16.52
CA GLN A 358 -20.61 21.49 17.16
C GLN A 358 -21.38 22.36 16.17
N ILE A 359 -20.70 23.08 15.27
CA ILE A 359 -21.34 23.88 14.22
C ILE A 359 -22.22 22.99 13.32
N LEU A 360 -21.71 21.82 12.91
CA LEU A 360 -22.45 20.85 12.11
C LEU A 360 -23.75 20.39 12.78
N LEU A 361 -23.65 20.06 14.07
CA LEU A 361 -24.78 19.65 14.88
C LEU A 361 -25.82 20.77 14.98
N LEU A 362 -25.38 22.01 15.23
CA LEU A 362 -26.25 23.19 15.28
C LEU A 362 -26.90 23.50 13.91
N GLN A 363 -26.19 23.28 12.80
CA GLN A 363 -26.75 23.41 11.46
C GLN A 363 -27.81 22.33 11.18
N GLU A 364 -27.57 21.10 11.64
CA GLU A 364 -28.55 20.01 11.57
C GLU A 364 -29.82 20.37 12.35
N TYR A 365 -29.67 20.86 13.58
CA TYR A 365 -30.80 21.34 14.39
C TYR A 365 -31.60 22.40 13.64
N ARG A 366 -30.94 23.45 13.15
CA ARG A 366 -31.61 24.53 12.39
C ARG A 366 -32.33 24.01 11.14
N LYS A 367 -31.71 23.09 10.41
CA LYS A 367 -32.31 22.47 9.21
C LYS A 367 -33.58 21.68 9.56
N ASN A 368 -33.61 21.05 10.73
CA ASN A 368 -34.75 20.30 11.23
C ASN A 368 -35.73 21.16 12.04
N GLY A 369 -35.58 22.49 12.01
CA GLY A 369 -36.50 23.43 12.66
C GLY A 369 -36.31 23.58 14.17
N VAL A 370 -35.27 22.98 14.74
CA VAL A 370 -34.89 23.12 16.16
C VAL A 370 -34.20 24.46 16.35
N ARG A 371 -34.75 25.31 17.23
CA ARG A 371 -34.33 26.70 17.43
C ARG A 371 -33.89 27.03 18.85
N THR A 372 -34.15 26.15 19.81
CA THR A 372 -33.70 26.32 21.21
C THR A 372 -32.88 25.13 21.70
N LEU A 373 -32.06 25.32 22.73
CA LEU A 373 -31.26 24.23 23.33
C LEU A 373 -32.14 23.15 23.97
N ALA A 374 -33.26 23.54 24.57
CA ALA A 374 -34.24 22.59 25.11
C ALA A 374 -34.88 21.72 24.01
N GLU A 375 -35.20 22.33 22.85
CA GLU A 375 -35.65 21.57 21.68
C GLU A 375 -34.55 20.67 21.12
N ALA A 376 -33.28 21.07 21.20
CA ALA A 376 -32.15 20.26 20.77
C ALA A 376 -31.97 19.02 21.65
N GLU A 377 -32.08 19.15 22.98
CA GLU A 377 -32.05 18.02 23.89
C GLU A 377 -33.19 17.03 23.62
N LEU A 378 -34.40 17.54 23.37
CA LEU A 378 -35.55 16.71 22.99
C LEU A 378 -35.35 16.06 21.61
N TYR A 379 -34.81 16.81 20.63
CA TYR A 379 -34.50 16.29 19.30
C TYR A 379 -33.45 15.18 19.37
N ASP A 380 -32.40 15.34 20.18
CA ASP A 380 -31.37 14.34 20.36
C ASP A 380 -31.87 13.13 21.13
N ALA A 381 -32.68 13.32 22.18
CA ALA A 381 -33.33 12.24 22.90
C ALA A 381 -34.24 11.43 21.96
N GLU A 382 -35.03 12.11 21.14
CA GLU A 382 -35.94 11.47 20.17
C GLU A 382 -35.19 10.88 18.96
N LYS A 383 -34.10 11.50 18.51
CA LYS A 383 -33.21 10.94 17.47
C LYS A 383 -32.53 9.67 17.98
N LYS A 384 -31.97 9.71 19.18
CA LYS A 384 -31.37 8.55 19.85
C LYS A 384 -32.41 7.47 20.11
N LYS A 385 -33.62 7.84 20.52
CA LYS A 385 -34.74 6.90 20.67
C LYS A 385 -35.15 6.30 19.33
N ARG A 386 -35.26 7.07 18.24
CA ARG A 386 -35.54 6.56 16.89
C ARG A 386 -34.43 5.67 16.34
N GLU A 387 -33.17 6.01 16.56
CA GLU A 387 -32.02 5.18 16.18
C GLU A 387 -32.00 3.88 16.99
N THR A 388 -32.30 3.96 18.28
CA THR A 388 -32.42 2.80 19.18
C THR A 388 -33.62 1.94 18.79
N GLU A 389 -34.78 2.54 18.50
CA GLU A 389 -35.99 1.88 18.03
C GLU A 389 -35.80 1.29 16.64
N GLN A 390 -35.08 1.94 15.72
CA GLN A 390 -34.72 1.37 14.41
C GLN A 390 -33.72 0.22 14.55
N ALA A 391 -32.78 0.30 15.48
CA ALA A 391 -31.88 -0.80 15.79
C ALA A 391 -32.63 -1.98 16.43
N LEU A 392 -33.53 -1.71 17.38
CA LEU A 392 -34.44 -2.69 17.98
C LEU A 392 -35.45 -3.23 16.98
N GLN A 393 -35.93 -2.43 16.03
CA GLN A 393 -36.85 -2.84 14.97
C GLN A 393 -36.11 -3.72 13.96
N LYS A 394 -34.87 -3.39 13.57
CA LYS A 394 -34.02 -4.28 12.77
C LYS A 394 -33.72 -5.58 13.50
N GLN A 395 -33.46 -5.54 14.81
CA GLN A 395 -33.30 -6.75 15.62
C GLN A 395 -34.61 -7.53 15.74
N ARG A 396 -35.76 -6.85 15.89
CA ARG A 396 -37.10 -7.46 15.96
C ARG A 396 -37.53 -8.02 14.61
N GLU A 397 -37.20 -7.39 13.49
CA GLU A 397 -37.46 -7.91 12.15
C GLU A 397 -36.57 -9.13 11.87
N SER A 398 -35.31 -9.07 12.29
CA SER A 398 -34.41 -10.23 12.25
C SER A 398 -34.90 -11.38 13.14
N ALA A 399 -35.52 -11.09 14.29
CA ALA A 399 -36.10 -12.07 15.21
C ALA A 399 -37.52 -12.54 14.81
N SER A 400 -38.32 -11.67 14.18
CA SER A 400 -39.70 -11.92 13.75
C SER A 400 -39.72 -12.73 12.46
N TYR A 401 -38.75 -12.54 11.56
CA TYR A 401 -38.56 -13.41 10.39
C TYR A 401 -38.26 -14.85 10.82
N LEU A 402 -37.55 -15.04 11.94
CA LEU A 402 -37.30 -16.35 12.55
C LEU A 402 -38.54 -16.94 13.26
N TYR A 403 -39.49 -16.12 13.69
CA TYR A 403 -40.70 -16.54 14.42
C TYR A 403 -41.91 -16.79 13.51
N ASP A 404 -42.14 -15.97 12.47
CA ASP A 404 -43.26 -16.15 11.52
C ASP A 404 -43.06 -17.35 10.58
N SER A 405 -41.81 -17.74 10.33
CA SER A 405 -41.46 -18.96 9.58
C SER A 405 -41.85 -20.27 10.29
N ALA A 406 -42.23 -20.20 11.57
CA ALA A 406 -42.46 -21.36 12.44
C ALA A 406 -43.93 -21.53 12.88
N ARG A 407 -44.88 -20.81 12.26
CA ARG A 407 -46.32 -21.00 12.54
C ARG A 407 -46.87 -22.13 11.66
N PRO A 408 -47.40 -23.23 12.23
CA PRO A 408 -48.10 -24.23 11.43
C PRO A 408 -49.34 -23.58 10.81
N GLN A 409 -49.50 -23.69 9.49
CA GLN A 409 -50.73 -23.28 8.81
C GLN A 409 -51.90 -24.09 9.37
N SER A 410 -52.86 -23.39 9.98
CA SER A 410 -54.09 -23.98 10.47
C SER A 410 -55.05 -24.26 9.31
N GLY A 411 -55.17 -25.53 8.94
CA GLY A 411 -56.24 -26.05 8.08
C GLY A 411 -56.56 -27.52 8.38
N GLY A 412 -57.71 -27.80 9.01
CA GLY A 412 -58.31 -29.15 9.13
C GLY A 412 -58.33 -29.78 10.54
N PRO A 413 -59.36 -30.58 10.91
CA PRO A 413 -59.93 -30.54 12.26
C PRO A 413 -59.38 -31.53 13.30
N ARG A 414 -59.25 -30.98 14.51
CA ARG A 414 -59.14 -31.56 15.88
C ARG A 414 -59.09 -33.09 16.02
N SER A 415 -57.96 -33.56 16.57
CA SER A 415 -57.92 -34.67 17.54
C SER A 415 -57.34 -34.16 18.87
N ARG A 416 -58.10 -34.34 19.96
CA ARG A 416 -57.68 -34.07 21.33
C ARG A 416 -56.74 -35.19 21.77
N GLY A 417 -55.44 -34.93 21.80
CA GLY A 417 -54.43 -35.80 22.40
C GLY A 417 -53.39 -34.96 23.12
N THR A 418 -53.27 -35.15 24.43
CA THR A 418 -52.22 -34.58 25.28
C THR A 418 -50.87 -35.17 24.91
N SER A 419 -50.17 -34.61 23.94
CA SER A 419 -48.78 -34.98 23.64
C SER A 419 -47.83 -34.10 24.45
N SER A 420 -47.02 -34.71 25.32
CA SER A 420 -45.90 -34.04 25.99
C SER A 420 -44.96 -33.47 24.93
N PHE A 421 -44.55 -32.21 25.10
CA PHE A 421 -43.57 -31.57 24.22
C PHE A 421 -42.20 -32.16 24.54
N ASP A 422 -41.71 -33.06 23.68
CA ASP A 422 -40.41 -33.70 23.85
C ASP A 422 -39.31 -32.75 23.35
N VAL A 423 -38.41 -32.40 24.26
CA VAL A 423 -37.30 -31.48 24.01
C VAL A 423 -36.09 -32.22 23.46
N ASP A 424 -35.93 -33.50 23.81
CA ASP A 424 -34.80 -34.30 23.37
C ASP A 424 -34.94 -34.65 21.89
N GLY A 425 -33.86 -34.39 21.12
CA GLY A 425 -33.85 -34.54 19.66
C GLY A 425 -34.19 -33.27 18.88
N THR A 426 -34.64 -32.19 19.53
CA THR A 426 -34.82 -30.90 18.84
C THR A 426 -33.48 -30.14 18.69
N PRO A 427 -33.25 -29.39 17.59
CA PRO A 427 -31.99 -28.67 17.36
C PRO A 427 -31.67 -27.69 18.50
N GLY A 428 -30.47 -27.81 19.07
CA GLY A 428 -30.01 -27.01 20.21
C GLY A 428 -30.33 -27.62 21.59
N SER A 429 -31.05 -28.75 21.66
CA SER A 429 -31.30 -29.46 22.93
C SER A 429 -30.00 -29.92 23.62
N HIS A 430 -28.97 -30.30 22.86
CA HIS A 430 -27.66 -30.71 23.40
C HIS A 430 -26.88 -29.58 24.10
N LEU A 431 -27.25 -28.31 23.85
CA LEU A 431 -26.62 -27.13 24.47
C LEU A 431 -27.33 -26.73 25.78
N LEU A 432 -28.40 -27.43 26.17
CA LEU A 432 -29.16 -27.16 27.37
C LEU A 432 -28.73 -28.11 28.49
N ALA A 433 -28.47 -27.55 29.67
CA ALA A 433 -28.34 -28.36 30.87
C ALA A 433 -29.68 -29.06 31.21
N PRO A 434 -29.67 -30.16 31.99
CA PRO A 434 -30.89 -30.92 32.29
C PRO A 434 -32.04 -30.08 32.87
N LYS A 435 -31.74 -29.13 33.75
CA LYS A 435 -32.73 -28.20 34.32
C LYS A 435 -33.30 -27.21 33.28
N GLU A 436 -32.52 -26.87 32.27
CA GLU A 436 -32.94 -25.98 31.17
C GLU A 436 -33.81 -26.73 30.16
N LYS A 437 -33.52 -28.01 29.91
CA LYS A 437 -34.38 -28.91 29.12
C LYS A 437 -35.75 -29.08 29.77
N GLU A 438 -35.78 -29.27 31.09
CA GLU A 438 -37.02 -29.37 31.87
C GLU A 438 -37.84 -28.07 31.79
N LEU A 439 -37.19 -26.91 31.89
CA LEU A 439 -37.85 -25.62 31.73
C LEU A 439 -38.39 -25.42 30.30
N CYS A 440 -37.63 -25.80 29.27
CA CYS A 440 -38.06 -25.77 27.87
C CYS A 440 -39.28 -26.68 27.64
N ALA A 441 -39.29 -27.88 28.24
CA ALA A 441 -40.40 -28.83 28.13
C ALA A 441 -41.66 -28.29 28.80
N LYS A 442 -41.50 -27.70 30.00
CA LYS A 442 -42.59 -27.11 30.79
C LYS A 442 -43.20 -25.88 30.12
N LEU A 443 -42.38 -25.02 29.53
CA LEU A 443 -42.80 -23.80 28.84
C LEU A 443 -43.19 -24.05 27.37
N LYS A 444 -43.05 -25.29 26.88
CA LYS A 444 -43.20 -25.67 25.46
C LYS A 444 -42.37 -24.77 24.53
N LEU A 445 -41.16 -24.45 24.99
CA LEU A 445 -40.23 -23.57 24.30
C LEU A 445 -39.15 -24.42 23.64
N LEU A 446 -38.94 -24.23 22.33
CA LEU A 446 -37.88 -24.91 21.59
C LEU A 446 -36.50 -24.48 22.12
N PRO A 447 -35.53 -25.40 22.29
CA PRO A 447 -34.19 -25.10 22.80
C PRO A 447 -33.48 -23.93 22.14
N LYS A 448 -33.56 -23.85 20.82
CA LYS A 448 -33.00 -22.74 20.05
C LYS A 448 -33.56 -21.37 20.48
N HIS A 449 -34.85 -21.29 20.79
CA HIS A 449 -35.49 -20.06 21.23
C HIS A 449 -35.11 -19.71 22.68
N TYR A 450 -35.04 -20.73 23.54
CA TYR A 450 -34.56 -20.54 24.92
C TYR A 450 -33.12 -20.03 24.96
N LEU A 451 -32.22 -20.54 24.12
CA LEU A 451 -30.83 -20.09 24.07
C LEU A 451 -30.69 -18.63 23.62
N VAL A 452 -31.53 -18.17 22.69
CA VAL A 452 -31.57 -16.77 22.27
C VAL A 452 -32.08 -15.86 23.39
N ILE A 453 -33.14 -16.29 24.09
CA ILE A 453 -33.64 -15.59 25.29
C ILE A 453 -32.56 -15.54 26.38
N LYS A 454 -31.82 -16.65 26.53
CA LYS A 454 -30.74 -16.77 27.51
C LYS A 454 -29.63 -15.77 27.25
N ASP A 455 -29.14 -15.71 26.02
CA ASP A 455 -28.10 -14.78 25.61
C ASP A 455 -28.55 -13.32 25.77
N ALA A 456 -29.78 -12.99 25.37
CA ALA A 456 -30.32 -11.63 25.48
C ALA A 456 -30.39 -11.14 26.93
N LEU A 457 -30.92 -11.95 27.86
CA LEU A 457 -31.07 -11.55 29.26
C LEU A 457 -29.72 -11.49 30.01
N VAL A 458 -28.81 -12.43 29.74
CA VAL A 458 -27.47 -12.46 30.38
C VAL A 458 -26.63 -11.28 29.89
N ARG A 459 -26.67 -10.98 28.59
CA ARG A 459 -25.94 -9.85 28.01
C ARG A 459 -26.44 -8.52 28.54
N GLU A 460 -27.76 -8.35 28.66
CA GLU A 460 -28.33 -7.12 29.19
C GLU A 460 -28.07 -6.95 30.70
N CYS A 461 -28.11 -8.03 31.48
CA CYS A 461 -27.69 -8.02 32.88
C CYS A 461 -26.20 -7.67 33.04
N TYR A 462 -25.33 -8.14 32.15
CA TYR A 462 -23.91 -7.79 32.17
C TYR A 462 -23.70 -6.30 31.83
N ARG A 463 -24.48 -5.76 30.89
CA ARG A 463 -24.43 -4.35 30.48
C ARG A 463 -24.86 -3.40 31.59
N LEU A 464 -25.92 -3.74 32.32
CA LEU A 464 -26.51 -2.90 33.37
C LEU A 464 -25.95 -3.21 34.77
N GLY A 465 -25.20 -4.29 34.93
CA GLY A 465 -24.70 -4.79 36.22
C GLY A 465 -25.74 -5.58 37.03
N TYR A 466 -27.02 -5.26 36.87
CA TYR A 466 -28.18 -5.99 37.39
C TYR A 466 -29.35 -5.88 36.40
N LEU A 467 -30.37 -6.72 36.54
CA LEU A 467 -31.56 -6.69 35.70
C LEU A 467 -32.81 -6.76 36.59
N THR A 468 -33.82 -5.93 36.30
CA THR A 468 -35.11 -5.96 37.01
C THR A 468 -36.12 -6.81 36.24
N GLU A 469 -37.10 -7.37 36.94
CA GLU A 469 -38.12 -8.23 36.33
C GLU A 469 -38.91 -7.49 35.25
N LYS A 470 -39.21 -6.20 35.46
CA LYS A 470 -39.90 -5.35 34.49
C LYS A 470 -39.08 -5.16 33.21
N ALA A 471 -37.78 -4.91 33.33
CA ALA A 471 -36.89 -4.77 32.17
C ALA A 471 -36.71 -6.10 31.42
N ALA A 472 -36.66 -7.23 32.13
CA ALA A 472 -36.62 -8.56 31.52
C ALA A 472 -37.92 -8.88 30.76
N GLN A 473 -39.08 -8.49 31.29
CA GLN A 473 -40.39 -8.66 30.65
C GLN A 473 -40.55 -7.81 29.38
N ASP A 474 -39.92 -6.63 29.32
CA ASP A 474 -39.88 -5.79 28.13
C ASP A 474 -39.04 -6.41 26.99
N ILE A 475 -38.05 -7.24 27.34
CA ILE A 475 -37.19 -7.98 26.39
C ILE A 475 -37.87 -9.29 25.96
N VAL A 476 -38.45 -10.05 26.91
CA VAL A 476 -39.10 -11.33 26.65
C VAL A 476 -40.33 -11.51 27.54
N LYS A 477 -41.51 -11.76 26.95
CA LYS A 477 -42.81 -11.91 27.64
C LYS A 477 -42.97 -13.21 28.45
N ILE A 478 -41.93 -13.70 29.13
CA ILE A 478 -41.98 -14.97 29.88
C ILE A 478 -41.29 -14.79 31.25
N GLY A 479 -42.04 -14.35 32.26
CA GLY A 479 -41.53 -14.11 33.63
C GLY A 479 -40.91 -15.35 34.30
N GLN A 480 -41.42 -16.55 34.01
CA GLN A 480 -40.91 -17.82 34.57
C GLN A 480 -39.46 -18.15 34.15
N ILE A 481 -38.96 -17.58 33.05
CA ILE A 481 -37.56 -17.74 32.62
C ILE A 481 -36.66 -16.81 33.41
N TYR A 482 -37.10 -15.58 33.68
CA TYR A 482 -36.35 -14.64 34.49
C TYR A 482 -36.11 -15.17 35.92
N ASP A 483 -37.15 -15.72 36.56
CA ASP A 483 -37.04 -16.32 37.90
C ASP A 483 -36.05 -17.50 37.94
N PHE A 484 -36.04 -18.32 36.88
CA PHE A 484 -35.09 -19.42 36.75
C PHE A 484 -33.65 -18.91 36.66
N PHE A 485 -33.42 -17.79 35.99
CA PHE A 485 -32.09 -17.22 35.75
C PHE A 485 -31.53 -16.54 36.98
N VAL A 486 -32.39 -15.86 37.75
CA VAL A 486 -32.05 -15.32 39.06
C VAL A 486 -31.68 -16.46 40.02
N ASN A 487 -32.48 -17.53 40.06
CA ASN A 487 -32.20 -18.69 40.91
C ASN A 487 -30.95 -19.49 40.51
N CYS A 488 -30.59 -19.49 39.22
CA CYS A 488 -29.33 -20.06 38.73
C CYS A 488 -28.12 -19.12 38.94
N GLY A 489 -28.32 -17.90 39.46
CA GLY A 489 -27.27 -16.91 39.68
C GLY A 489 -26.72 -16.28 38.40
N TRP A 490 -27.40 -16.45 37.26
CA TRP A 490 -26.97 -15.93 35.96
C TRP A 490 -27.43 -14.50 35.70
N VAL A 491 -28.48 -14.07 36.40
CA VAL A 491 -29.00 -12.71 36.37
C VAL A 491 -29.00 -12.17 37.80
N ARG A 492 -28.41 -10.99 37.99
CA ARG A 492 -28.30 -10.33 39.30
C ARG A 492 -29.49 -9.40 39.50
N THR A 493 -30.10 -9.46 40.68
CA THR A 493 -31.14 -8.50 41.10
C THR A 493 -30.52 -7.39 41.93
N GLU A 494 -31.21 -6.26 42.01
CA GLU A 494 -30.76 -5.05 42.72
C GLU A 494 -30.36 -5.33 44.20
N ALA A 495 -31.00 -6.33 44.84
CA ALA A 495 -30.73 -6.74 46.22
C ALA A 495 -29.46 -7.60 46.41
N ASN A 496 -28.91 -8.23 45.36
CA ASN A 496 -27.75 -9.14 45.43
C ASN A 496 -26.39 -8.44 45.26
N THR A 497 -26.39 -7.11 45.13
CA THR A 497 -25.18 -6.33 44.82
C THR A 497 -24.35 -5.94 46.06
N SER A 498 -24.84 -6.22 47.28
CA SER A 498 -24.25 -5.71 48.54
C SER A 498 -23.41 -6.71 49.34
N GLN A 499 -23.07 -7.90 48.81
CA GLN A 499 -22.26 -8.88 49.54
C GLN A 499 -21.18 -9.51 48.67
N ILE A 500 -19.92 -9.10 48.90
CA ILE A 500 -18.69 -9.91 49.08
C ILE A 500 -17.44 -9.14 48.59
N SER A 501 -16.50 -9.01 49.52
CA SER A 501 -15.18 -8.40 49.46
C SER A 501 -14.10 -9.37 48.94
N VAL A 502 -13.03 -8.80 48.37
CA VAL A 502 -11.89 -9.48 47.72
C VAL A 502 -10.95 -10.14 48.75
N PRO A 503 -10.50 -11.41 48.58
CA PRO A 503 -9.46 -11.99 49.43
C PRO A 503 -8.04 -11.69 48.90
N SER A 504 -7.18 -11.24 49.80
CA SER A 504 -5.73 -11.05 49.64
C SER A 504 -5.00 -12.39 49.86
N ILE A 505 -4.01 -12.72 49.01
CA ILE A 505 -3.19 -13.92 49.14
C ILE A 505 -1.85 -13.55 49.78
N THR A 506 -1.65 -14.02 51.02
CA THR A 506 -0.39 -14.03 51.76
C THR A 506 0.45 -15.27 51.45
N LYS A 507 1.77 -15.11 51.53
CA LYS A 507 2.83 -16.13 51.35
C LYS A 507 2.70 -17.32 52.33
N PRO A 508 3.27 -18.50 51.97
CA PRO A 508 3.84 -19.40 52.96
C PRO A 508 5.36 -19.63 52.79
N ASP A 509 5.94 -20.06 53.89
CA ASP A 509 7.35 -20.13 54.26
C ASP A 509 8.20 -21.22 53.59
N ALA A 510 9.51 -21.02 53.76
CA ALA A 510 10.62 -21.89 53.40
C ALA A 510 10.65 -23.24 54.14
N ALA A 511 11.06 -24.31 53.45
CA ALA A 511 12.21 -25.13 53.85
C ALA A 511 12.47 -26.30 52.87
N THR A 512 13.75 -26.66 52.82
CA THR A 512 14.38 -27.92 52.35
C THR A 512 14.91 -27.98 50.90
N LYS A 513 16.21 -27.69 50.76
CA LYS A 513 17.09 -28.09 49.64
C LYS A 513 17.38 -29.60 49.69
N PRO A 514 17.71 -30.21 48.54
CA PRO A 514 19.04 -30.83 48.48
C PRO A 514 19.81 -30.58 47.17
N ALA A 515 21.12 -30.40 47.37
CA ALA A 515 22.30 -30.78 46.59
C ALA A 515 22.44 -30.40 45.09
N GLU A 516 23.55 -29.72 44.84
CA GLU A 516 24.13 -29.31 43.56
C GLU A 516 24.71 -30.48 42.75
N THR A 517 24.52 -30.45 41.42
CA THR A 517 25.55 -30.79 40.42
C THR A 517 25.29 -29.96 39.16
N GLY A 518 26.30 -29.23 38.71
CA GLY A 518 26.17 -28.16 37.71
C GLY A 518 26.03 -28.61 36.25
N SER A 519 25.52 -27.70 35.43
CA SER A 519 25.81 -27.58 33.98
C SER A 519 25.07 -26.36 33.41
N SER A 520 25.84 -25.52 32.71
CA SER A 520 25.49 -24.63 31.59
C SER A 520 24.38 -23.57 31.76
N ASP A 521 24.81 -22.32 31.58
CA ASP A 521 23.98 -21.17 31.22
C ASP A 521 22.96 -21.51 30.11
N ALA A 522 21.68 -21.44 30.45
CA ALA A 522 20.60 -21.42 29.48
C ALA A 522 19.76 -20.17 29.72
N ALA A 523 19.87 -19.22 28.79
CA ALA A 523 18.92 -18.13 28.65
C ALA A 523 17.50 -18.73 28.54
N THR A 524 16.55 -18.13 29.25
CA THR A 524 15.14 -18.53 29.19
C THR A 524 14.55 -18.07 27.85
N ASP A 525 14.64 -18.95 26.86
CA ASP A 525 13.99 -18.77 25.56
C ASP A 525 12.48 -19.01 25.71
N SER A 526 11.67 -18.00 25.40
CA SER A 526 10.22 -18.08 25.40
C SER A 526 9.77 -19.13 24.38
N GLN A 527 8.97 -20.12 24.79
CA GLN A 527 8.48 -21.15 23.86
C GLN A 527 7.76 -20.51 22.66
N PRO A 528 8.06 -20.95 21.42
CA PRO A 528 7.48 -20.36 20.22
C PRO A 528 5.99 -20.69 20.14
N ILE A 529 5.16 -19.68 19.90
CA ILE A 529 3.69 -19.73 19.77
C ILE A 529 3.15 -20.83 18.84
N LEU A 530 3.95 -21.25 17.85
CA LEU A 530 3.63 -22.35 16.95
C LEU A 530 3.45 -23.69 17.71
N ASP A 531 4.26 -23.92 18.74
CA ASP A 531 4.19 -25.13 19.56
C ASP A 531 2.93 -25.10 20.45
N GLU A 532 2.56 -23.93 20.97
CA GLU A 532 1.32 -23.75 21.74
C GLU A 532 0.07 -24.03 20.87
N ILE A 533 0.06 -23.52 19.65
CA ILE A 533 -1.02 -23.78 18.68
C ILE A 533 -1.11 -25.28 18.39
N THR A 534 0.03 -25.91 18.10
CA THR A 534 0.08 -27.33 17.76
C THR A 534 -0.38 -28.22 18.93
N ALA A 535 0.04 -27.89 20.16
CA ALA A 535 -0.38 -28.61 21.36
C ALA A 535 -1.88 -28.50 21.62
N GLN A 536 -2.45 -27.29 21.49
CA GLN A 536 -3.89 -27.09 21.62
C GLN A 536 -4.65 -27.86 20.52
N ARG A 537 -4.17 -27.85 19.28
CA ARG A 537 -4.82 -28.59 18.19
C ARG A 537 -4.83 -30.08 18.39
N ARG A 538 -3.78 -30.66 19.00
CA ARG A 538 -3.80 -32.07 19.43
C ARG A 538 -4.95 -32.36 20.40
N ALA A 539 -5.15 -31.48 21.39
CA ALA A 539 -6.23 -31.61 22.36
C ALA A 539 -7.63 -31.44 21.70
N ASP A 540 -7.78 -30.45 20.82
CA ASP A 540 -9.04 -30.19 20.12
C ASP A 540 -9.45 -31.37 19.22
N VAL A 541 -8.49 -31.96 18.49
CA VAL A 541 -8.75 -33.12 17.63
C VAL A 541 -9.12 -34.35 18.47
N ALA A 542 -8.44 -34.57 19.60
CA ALA A 542 -8.78 -35.65 20.51
C ALA A 542 -10.21 -35.50 21.06
N ALA A 543 -10.63 -34.28 21.41
CA ALA A 543 -11.99 -34.00 21.84
C ALA A 543 -13.01 -34.19 20.70
N ALA A 544 -12.71 -33.72 19.48
CA ALA A 544 -13.57 -33.86 18.32
C ALA A 544 -13.83 -35.34 17.97
N LYS A 545 -12.79 -36.19 18.03
CA LYS A 545 -12.89 -37.65 17.83
C LYS A 545 -13.83 -38.35 18.80
N GLN A 546 -14.05 -37.79 19.99
CA GLN A 546 -15.00 -38.34 20.97
C GLN A 546 -16.45 -37.94 20.66
N ILE A 547 -16.66 -36.85 19.93
CA ILE A 547 -17.98 -36.31 19.59
C ILE A 547 -18.48 -36.90 18.26
N VAL A 548 -17.61 -36.93 17.24
CA VAL A 548 -17.95 -37.44 15.90
C VAL A 548 -16.97 -38.54 15.51
N SER A 549 -17.49 -39.70 15.13
CA SER A 549 -16.66 -40.82 14.71
C SER A 549 -16.16 -40.65 13.27
N ALA A 550 -15.02 -41.26 12.95
CA ALA A 550 -14.50 -41.28 11.58
C ALA A 550 -15.49 -41.94 10.60
N THR A 551 -16.28 -42.93 11.05
CA THR A 551 -17.33 -43.57 10.24
C THR A 551 -18.44 -42.56 9.88
N ALA A 552 -18.91 -41.78 10.86
CA ALA A 552 -19.92 -40.75 10.61
C ALA A 552 -19.42 -39.67 9.64
N LEU A 553 -18.12 -39.31 9.71
CA LEU A 553 -17.53 -38.39 8.74
C LEU A 553 -17.48 -38.98 7.33
N ARG A 554 -17.14 -40.28 7.18
CA ARG A 554 -17.17 -40.95 5.86
C ARG A 554 -18.58 -40.97 5.26
N GLU A 555 -19.60 -41.29 6.06
CA GLU A 555 -21.00 -41.21 5.64
C GLU A 555 -21.39 -39.78 5.22
N LYS A 556 -20.92 -38.77 5.96
CA LYS A 556 -21.12 -37.37 5.59
C LYS A 556 -20.40 -37.01 4.28
N ILE A 557 -19.18 -37.50 4.04
CA ILE A 557 -18.47 -37.31 2.76
C ILE A 557 -19.30 -37.88 1.61
N GLU A 558 -19.80 -39.11 1.72
CA GLU A 558 -20.64 -39.72 0.68
C GLU A 558 -21.93 -38.94 0.43
N ALA A 559 -22.54 -38.36 1.47
CA ALA A 559 -23.70 -37.49 1.33
C ALA A 559 -23.34 -36.16 0.64
N THR A 560 -22.22 -35.55 1.03
CA THR A 560 -21.71 -34.31 0.44
C THR A 560 -21.35 -34.50 -1.03
N GLU A 561 -20.69 -35.60 -1.40
CA GLU A 561 -20.30 -35.87 -2.78
C GLU A 561 -21.48 -36.21 -3.69
N ARG A 562 -22.50 -36.90 -3.17
CA ARG A 562 -23.76 -37.08 -3.91
C ARG A 562 -24.47 -35.77 -4.21
N ARG A 563 -24.32 -34.77 -3.34
CA ARG A 563 -24.97 -33.45 -3.49
C ARG A 563 -24.14 -32.46 -4.30
N LEU A 564 -22.84 -32.39 -4.05
CA LEU A 564 -21.92 -31.36 -4.54
C LEU A 564 -20.93 -31.84 -5.61
N GLY A 565 -20.85 -33.16 -5.81
CA GLY A 565 -19.81 -33.78 -6.64
C GLY A 565 -18.47 -33.95 -5.91
N PRO A 566 -17.46 -34.50 -6.62
CA PRO A 566 -16.12 -34.70 -6.09
C PRO A 566 -15.41 -33.36 -5.82
N ALA A 567 -14.27 -33.41 -5.11
CA ALA A 567 -13.39 -32.26 -4.95
C ALA A 567 -12.89 -31.75 -6.31
N LEU A 568 -12.70 -30.44 -6.43
CA LEU A 568 -12.09 -29.87 -7.64
C LEU A 568 -10.62 -30.25 -7.78
N ASN A 569 -10.17 -30.42 -9.02
CA ASN A 569 -8.76 -30.45 -9.33
C ASN A 569 -8.18 -29.03 -9.13
N VAL A 570 -7.48 -28.84 -8.01
CA VAL A 570 -6.94 -27.53 -7.60
C VAL A 570 -5.79 -27.10 -8.51
N ILE A 571 -4.95 -28.03 -8.98
CA ILE A 571 -3.84 -27.71 -9.89
C ILE A 571 -4.39 -27.18 -11.21
N GLU A 572 -5.39 -27.83 -11.79
CA GLU A 572 -6.07 -27.33 -13.00
C GLU A 572 -6.74 -25.98 -12.75
N ARG A 573 -7.39 -25.80 -11.59
CA ARG A 573 -8.05 -24.54 -11.22
C ARG A 573 -7.07 -23.37 -11.14
N LEU A 574 -5.88 -23.59 -10.58
CA LEU A 574 -4.85 -22.57 -10.42
C LEU A 574 -4.09 -22.29 -11.72
N ASN A 575 -3.98 -23.28 -12.61
CA ASN A 575 -3.34 -23.12 -13.91
C ASN A 575 -4.33 -22.77 -15.04
N ALA A 576 -5.60 -22.50 -14.71
CA ALA A 576 -6.62 -22.13 -15.68
C ALA A 576 -6.27 -20.77 -16.32
N PRO A 577 -6.55 -20.56 -17.62
CA PRO A 577 -6.27 -19.30 -18.29
C PRO A 577 -6.92 -18.12 -17.58
N ALA A 578 -6.11 -17.09 -17.26
CA ALA A 578 -6.63 -15.89 -16.64
C ALA A 578 -7.50 -15.07 -17.62
N PRO A 579 -8.49 -14.30 -17.13
CA PRO A 579 -9.26 -13.38 -17.96
C PRO A 579 -8.37 -12.39 -18.72
N ALA A 580 -8.86 -11.89 -19.86
CA ALA A 580 -8.14 -10.85 -20.60
C ALA A 580 -7.89 -9.62 -19.71
N GLY A 581 -6.65 -9.12 -19.70
CA GLY A 581 -6.28 -8.01 -18.81
C GLY A 581 -6.03 -8.41 -17.36
N TRP A 582 -5.90 -9.70 -17.05
CA TRP A 582 -5.44 -10.21 -15.75
C TRP A 582 -4.06 -10.88 -15.79
N SER A 583 -3.35 -10.81 -14.66
CA SER A 583 -2.11 -11.56 -14.41
C SER A 583 -2.36 -13.06 -14.56
N GLN A 584 -1.35 -13.80 -15.03
CA GLN A 584 -1.45 -15.25 -15.18
C GLN A 584 -1.37 -16.00 -13.85
N LEU A 585 -1.04 -15.30 -12.75
CA LEU A 585 -1.03 -15.89 -11.41
C LEU A 585 -2.47 -16.12 -10.93
N ALA A 586 -2.70 -17.25 -10.28
CA ALA A 586 -3.93 -17.50 -9.56
C ALA A 586 -3.95 -16.78 -8.21
N LEU A 587 -5.12 -16.24 -7.85
CA LEU A 587 -5.33 -15.64 -6.54
C LEU A 587 -6.03 -16.63 -5.59
N ALA A 588 -5.37 -16.93 -4.47
CA ALA A 588 -5.99 -17.52 -3.29
C ALA A 588 -6.34 -16.40 -2.28
N ALA A 589 -7.62 -16.06 -2.17
CA ALA A 589 -8.09 -15.02 -1.25
C ALA A 589 -8.41 -15.62 0.13
N GLU A 590 -7.80 -15.10 1.19
CA GLU A 590 -7.94 -15.63 2.55
C GLU A 590 -8.98 -14.85 3.38
N PHE A 591 -9.99 -15.56 3.86
CA PHE A 591 -10.93 -15.08 4.87
C PHE A 591 -10.40 -15.40 6.28
N LYS A 592 -10.21 -14.36 7.11
CA LYS A 592 -9.80 -14.50 8.51
C LYS A 592 -10.41 -13.42 9.41
N ARG A 593 -10.83 -13.81 10.62
CA ARG A 593 -11.36 -12.88 11.64
C ARG A 593 -10.27 -12.31 12.55
N ALA A 594 -9.28 -13.12 12.89
CA ALA A 594 -8.17 -12.74 13.78
C ALA A 594 -6.85 -13.39 13.34
N SER A 595 -5.73 -12.99 13.96
CA SER A 595 -4.46 -13.70 13.87
C SER A 595 -3.61 -13.52 15.14
N PRO A 596 -2.73 -14.48 15.49
CA PRO A 596 -1.86 -14.35 16.67
C PRO A 596 -1.01 -13.07 16.66
N SER A 597 -0.51 -12.68 15.48
CA SER A 597 0.36 -11.51 15.33
C SER A 597 -0.35 -10.15 15.43
N LYS A 598 -1.68 -10.10 15.24
CA LYS A 598 -2.43 -8.83 15.08
C LYS A 598 -3.71 -8.73 15.92
N GLY A 599 -4.08 -9.80 16.61
CA GLY A 599 -5.36 -9.89 17.31
C GLY A 599 -6.53 -9.86 16.33
N ASP A 600 -7.61 -9.20 16.74
CA ASP A 600 -8.85 -9.09 16.00
C ASP A 600 -8.71 -8.19 14.75
N ILE A 601 -9.08 -8.73 13.59
CA ILE A 601 -9.00 -8.05 12.29
C ILE A 601 -10.39 -7.63 11.83
N ALA A 602 -11.32 -8.59 11.75
CA ALA A 602 -12.65 -8.38 11.20
C ALA A 602 -13.64 -9.41 11.76
N VAL A 603 -13.89 -9.35 13.08
CA VAL A 603 -14.72 -10.34 13.78
C VAL A 603 -16.19 -10.28 13.33
N ASP A 604 -16.68 -9.08 12.99
CA ASP A 604 -18.07 -8.83 12.59
C ASP A 604 -18.34 -9.06 11.10
N LEU A 605 -17.33 -9.47 10.32
CA LEU A 605 -17.49 -9.64 8.88
C LEU A 605 -18.21 -10.96 8.56
N ASP A 606 -19.26 -10.85 7.75
CA ASP A 606 -20.02 -11.98 7.27
C ASP A 606 -19.23 -12.79 6.22
N VAL A 607 -19.19 -14.12 6.41
CA VAL A 607 -18.44 -15.05 5.55
C VAL A 607 -19.03 -15.05 4.15
N GLU A 608 -20.35 -15.18 4.03
CA GLU A 608 -21.04 -15.29 2.74
C GLU A 608 -20.78 -14.05 1.88
N SER A 609 -20.95 -12.87 2.47
CA SER A 609 -20.70 -11.59 1.80
C SER A 609 -19.26 -11.47 1.29
N GLN A 610 -18.27 -11.79 2.13
CA GLN A 610 -16.86 -11.63 1.78
C GLN A 610 -16.38 -12.69 0.76
N VAL A 611 -16.85 -13.93 0.90
CA VAL A 611 -16.58 -15.02 -0.04
C VAL A 611 -17.19 -14.71 -1.40
N HIS A 612 -18.43 -14.19 -1.43
CA HIS A 612 -19.05 -13.76 -2.68
C HIS A 612 -18.24 -12.66 -3.36
N VAL A 613 -17.73 -11.67 -2.60
CA VAL A 613 -16.86 -10.62 -3.14
C VAL A 613 -15.58 -11.21 -3.72
N TYR A 614 -14.91 -12.13 -3.03
CA TYR A 614 -13.68 -12.76 -3.55
C TYR A 614 -13.93 -13.59 -4.81
N ALA A 615 -14.98 -14.41 -4.82
CA ALA A 615 -15.34 -15.23 -5.96
C ALA A 615 -15.72 -14.37 -7.17
N SER A 616 -16.60 -13.38 -6.98
CA SER A 616 -17.03 -12.46 -8.03
C SER A 616 -15.93 -11.50 -8.50
N ALA A 617 -14.90 -11.26 -7.67
CA ALA A 617 -13.74 -10.49 -8.07
C ALA A 617 -12.79 -11.29 -8.97
N GLY A 618 -12.82 -12.63 -8.92
CA GLY A 618 -11.97 -13.49 -9.77
C GLY A 618 -10.93 -14.33 -8.99
N ALA A 619 -11.12 -14.57 -7.69
CA ALA A 619 -10.26 -15.48 -6.95
C ALA A 619 -10.38 -16.92 -7.50
N SER A 620 -9.25 -17.60 -7.69
CA SER A 620 -9.19 -19.00 -8.14
C SER A 620 -9.35 -19.98 -6.96
N MET A 621 -9.01 -19.52 -5.75
CA MET A 621 -9.14 -20.27 -4.52
C MET A 621 -9.59 -19.34 -3.38
N ILE A 622 -10.41 -19.85 -2.47
CA ILE A 622 -10.79 -19.18 -1.24
C ILE A 622 -10.25 -19.99 -0.07
N SER A 623 -9.35 -19.36 0.68
CA SER A 623 -8.75 -19.92 1.89
C SER A 623 -9.58 -19.52 3.10
N VAL A 624 -10.11 -20.49 3.83
CA VAL A 624 -10.92 -20.24 5.02
C VAL A 624 -10.18 -20.75 6.26
N LEU A 625 -9.92 -19.85 7.20
CA LEU A 625 -9.35 -20.22 8.49
C LEU A 625 -10.41 -20.98 9.31
N THR A 626 -10.09 -22.19 9.78
CA THR A 626 -11.01 -23.02 10.60
C THR A 626 -10.56 -23.19 12.05
N GLU A 627 -9.41 -22.63 12.41
CA GLU A 627 -8.86 -22.70 13.76
C GLU A 627 -9.63 -21.77 14.73
N PRO A 628 -10.18 -22.28 15.84
CA PRO A 628 -11.12 -21.54 16.68
C PRO A 628 -10.49 -20.56 17.68
N LYS A 629 -9.32 -20.86 18.27
CA LYS A 629 -8.79 -20.12 19.43
C LYS A 629 -8.04 -18.85 19.04
N TRP A 630 -7.14 -18.93 18.07
CA TRP A 630 -6.29 -17.81 17.64
C TRP A 630 -6.80 -17.10 16.38
N PHE A 631 -7.43 -17.83 15.46
CA PHE A 631 -7.96 -17.25 14.22
C PHE A 631 -9.48 -16.98 14.24
N LYS A 632 -10.19 -17.48 15.27
CA LYS A 632 -11.64 -17.34 15.47
C LYS A 632 -12.46 -17.86 14.27
N GLY A 633 -11.95 -18.92 13.64
CA GLY A 633 -12.57 -19.62 12.52
C GLY A 633 -13.36 -20.86 12.95
N SER A 634 -14.06 -21.49 12.00
CA SER A 634 -14.80 -22.71 12.24
C SER A 634 -15.02 -23.53 10.96
N LEU A 635 -15.31 -24.84 11.10
CA LEU A 635 -15.72 -25.69 9.98
C LEU A 635 -17.03 -25.20 9.33
N GLN A 636 -17.90 -24.55 10.11
CA GLN A 636 -19.14 -23.97 9.59
C GLN A 636 -18.86 -22.79 8.65
N ASP A 637 -17.86 -21.96 8.94
CA ASP A 637 -17.45 -20.88 8.05
C ASP A 637 -17.02 -21.44 6.68
N MET A 638 -16.30 -22.57 6.67
CA MET A 638 -15.90 -23.24 5.43
C MET A 638 -17.09 -23.84 4.68
N GLU A 639 -18.04 -24.47 5.38
CA GLU A 639 -19.26 -25.01 4.77
C GLU A 639 -20.13 -23.90 4.16
N THR A 640 -20.25 -22.76 4.84
CA THR A 640 -20.89 -21.55 4.31
C THR A 640 -20.15 -21.03 3.07
N ALA A 641 -18.83 -20.89 3.13
CA ALA A 641 -18.03 -20.44 2.00
C ALA A 641 -18.18 -21.35 0.77
N ARG A 642 -18.21 -22.67 0.99
CA ARG A 642 -18.47 -23.63 -0.07
C ARG A 642 -19.87 -23.47 -0.64
N ALA A 643 -20.90 -23.31 0.19
CA ALA A 643 -22.27 -23.12 -0.27
C ALA A 643 -22.44 -21.83 -1.10
N THR A 644 -21.80 -20.73 -0.70
CA THR A 644 -21.87 -19.43 -1.41
C THR A 644 -21.42 -19.50 -2.86
N VAL A 645 -20.42 -20.34 -3.17
CA VAL A 645 -19.85 -20.45 -4.52
C VAL A 645 -20.35 -21.68 -5.28
N ASP A 646 -21.32 -22.41 -4.74
CA ASP A 646 -21.82 -23.67 -5.31
C ASP A 646 -22.55 -23.48 -6.64
N THR A 647 -23.27 -22.37 -6.80
CA THR A 647 -24.03 -22.05 -8.00
C THR A 647 -23.18 -21.50 -9.15
N MET A 648 -21.87 -21.32 -8.95
CA MET A 648 -20.98 -20.73 -9.95
C MET A 648 -20.35 -21.83 -10.83
N ASN A 649 -20.56 -21.75 -12.15
CA ASN A 649 -19.98 -22.70 -13.11
C ASN A 649 -18.43 -22.76 -13.06
N ASN A 650 -17.79 -21.64 -12.72
CA ASN A 650 -16.33 -21.52 -12.62
C ASN A 650 -15.89 -21.17 -11.20
N ARG A 651 -16.47 -21.83 -10.19
CA ARG A 651 -16.22 -21.53 -8.78
C ARG A 651 -14.74 -21.63 -8.36
N PRO A 652 -14.30 -20.85 -7.36
CA PRO A 652 -13.01 -21.08 -6.73
C PRO A 652 -12.94 -22.42 -5.99
N ALA A 653 -11.73 -22.95 -5.84
CA ALA A 653 -11.44 -24.05 -4.92
C ALA A 653 -11.53 -23.57 -3.46
N ILE A 654 -12.04 -24.42 -2.55
CA ILE A 654 -12.07 -24.13 -1.11
C ILE A 654 -10.89 -24.79 -0.41
N LEU A 655 -10.04 -23.96 0.21
CA LEU A 655 -8.91 -24.40 1.03
C LEU A 655 -9.28 -24.32 2.51
N ARG A 656 -9.21 -25.46 3.21
CA ARG A 656 -9.19 -25.50 4.68
C ARG A 656 -7.81 -25.05 5.16
N LYS A 657 -7.74 -23.84 5.72
CA LYS A 657 -6.51 -23.32 6.31
C LYS A 657 -6.55 -23.52 7.81
N ASP A 658 -5.78 -24.48 8.28
CA ASP A 658 -5.75 -24.95 9.67
C ASP A 658 -4.38 -25.60 9.94
N PHE A 659 -4.11 -25.93 11.20
CA PHE A 659 -2.96 -26.73 11.60
C PHE A 659 -3.38 -28.20 11.59
N ILE A 660 -3.21 -28.84 10.43
CA ILE A 660 -3.56 -30.24 10.21
C ILE A 660 -2.43 -31.13 10.72
N ILE A 661 -2.76 -32.02 11.66
CA ILE A 661 -1.81 -32.91 12.34
C ILE A 661 -2.30 -34.37 12.41
N ASP A 662 -3.52 -34.65 11.92
CA ASP A 662 -4.16 -35.95 12.02
C ASP A 662 -5.11 -36.18 10.83
N GLU A 663 -5.16 -37.40 10.31
CA GLU A 663 -6.05 -37.79 9.20
C GLU A 663 -7.53 -37.53 9.49
N TYR A 664 -7.93 -37.54 10.77
CA TYR A 664 -9.29 -37.20 11.16
C TYR A 664 -9.69 -35.78 10.70
N GLN A 665 -8.76 -34.82 10.74
CA GLN A 665 -9.02 -33.47 10.24
C GLN A 665 -9.18 -33.45 8.71
N LEU A 666 -8.58 -34.40 7.98
CA LEU A 666 -8.79 -34.54 6.54
C LEU A 666 -10.21 -35.03 6.24
N LEU A 667 -10.72 -35.98 7.03
CA LEU A 667 -12.11 -36.43 6.94
C LEU A 667 -13.08 -35.29 7.24
N GLU A 668 -12.84 -34.51 8.29
CA GLU A 668 -13.61 -33.30 8.59
C GLU A 668 -13.57 -32.31 7.42
N ALA A 669 -12.38 -32.07 6.85
CA ALA A 669 -12.22 -31.11 5.76
C ALA A 669 -13.09 -31.50 4.55
N ARG A 670 -12.98 -32.77 4.13
CA ARG A 670 -13.76 -33.28 3.00
C ARG A 670 -15.26 -33.33 3.29
N ALA A 671 -15.65 -33.75 4.49
CA ALA A 671 -17.05 -33.82 4.91
C ALA A 671 -17.76 -32.45 4.84
N HIS A 672 -17.00 -31.37 5.05
CA HIS A 672 -17.48 -29.98 4.98
C HIS A 672 -17.16 -29.29 3.62
N GLY A 673 -16.75 -30.07 2.61
CA GLY A 673 -16.66 -29.60 1.22
C GLY A 673 -15.35 -28.92 0.82
N ALA A 674 -14.25 -29.15 1.56
CA ALA A 674 -12.93 -28.69 1.14
C ALA A 674 -12.47 -29.37 -0.16
N ASP A 675 -11.84 -28.60 -1.04
CA ASP A 675 -11.13 -29.11 -2.23
C ASP A 675 -9.61 -29.22 -1.97
N CYS A 676 -9.11 -28.41 -1.04
CA CYS A 676 -7.70 -28.29 -0.69
C CYS A 676 -7.52 -28.22 0.84
N VAL A 677 -6.40 -28.72 1.35
CA VAL A 677 -6.01 -28.61 2.77
C VAL A 677 -4.57 -28.12 2.90
N LEU A 678 -4.29 -27.34 3.94
CA LEU A 678 -2.94 -26.88 4.26
C LEU A 678 -2.20 -27.92 5.10
N LEU A 679 -1.01 -28.35 4.66
CA LEU A 679 -0.10 -29.20 5.43
C LEU A 679 1.19 -28.42 5.68
N ILE A 680 1.58 -28.20 6.94
CA ILE A 680 2.71 -27.33 7.28
C ILE A 680 3.91 -28.19 7.67
N VAL A 681 5.00 -28.14 6.90
CA VAL A 681 6.19 -28.98 7.16
C VAL A 681 6.80 -28.64 8.53
N ALA A 682 6.80 -27.37 8.93
CA ALA A 682 7.39 -26.91 10.20
C ALA A 682 6.77 -27.51 11.48
N ILE A 683 5.57 -28.12 11.42
CA ILE A 683 4.87 -28.72 12.58
C ILE A 683 4.72 -30.24 12.49
N LEU A 684 5.14 -30.84 11.37
CA LEU A 684 4.96 -32.24 11.05
C LEU A 684 6.33 -32.92 10.91
N LYS A 685 6.41 -34.19 11.31
CA LYS A 685 7.56 -35.01 10.98
C LYS A 685 7.53 -35.41 9.50
N PRO A 686 8.69 -35.70 8.87
CA PRO A 686 8.73 -36.11 7.47
C PRO A 686 7.79 -37.28 7.13
N GLU A 687 7.67 -38.25 8.02
CA GLU A 687 6.79 -39.41 7.85
C GLU A 687 5.31 -39.01 7.92
N GLU A 688 4.97 -38.07 8.81
CA GLU A 688 3.62 -37.52 8.96
C GLU A 688 3.24 -36.68 7.73
N VAL A 689 4.17 -35.91 7.15
CA VAL A 689 3.95 -35.16 5.91
C VAL A 689 3.58 -36.13 4.78
N ASN A 690 4.37 -37.19 4.58
CA ASN A 690 4.08 -38.18 3.55
C ASN A 690 2.71 -38.86 3.79
N GLN A 691 2.43 -39.30 5.02
CA GLN A 691 1.16 -39.91 5.37
C GLN A 691 -0.03 -38.99 5.07
N LEU A 692 0.03 -37.73 5.49
CA LEU A 692 -1.06 -36.77 5.30
C LEU A 692 -1.21 -36.33 3.84
N VAL A 693 -0.13 -36.23 3.07
CA VAL A 693 -0.19 -35.98 1.61
C VAL A 693 -0.93 -37.12 0.92
N GLN A 694 -0.54 -38.38 1.16
CA GLN A 694 -1.18 -39.54 0.55
C GLN A 694 -2.64 -39.69 1.00
N ALA A 695 -2.93 -39.48 2.28
CA ALA A 695 -4.31 -39.50 2.79
C ALA A 695 -5.18 -38.42 2.16
N THR A 696 -4.65 -37.20 1.97
CA THR A 696 -5.35 -36.10 1.30
C THR A 696 -5.72 -36.45 -0.14
N LEU A 697 -4.76 -37.00 -0.89
CA LEU A 697 -4.97 -37.45 -2.26
C LEU A 697 -5.99 -38.60 -2.34
N SER A 698 -5.97 -39.54 -1.39
CA SER A 698 -6.92 -40.65 -1.33
C SER A 698 -8.38 -40.21 -1.11
N LEU A 699 -8.57 -39.05 -0.48
CA LEU A 699 -9.87 -38.39 -0.28
C LEU A 699 -10.27 -37.49 -1.46
N GLY A 700 -9.49 -37.49 -2.54
CA GLY A 700 -9.72 -36.67 -3.74
C GLY A 700 -9.36 -35.20 -3.61
N MET A 701 -8.86 -34.75 -2.44
CA MET A 701 -8.45 -33.36 -2.22
C MET A 701 -7.01 -33.13 -2.69
N THR A 702 -6.63 -31.87 -2.87
CA THR A 702 -5.23 -31.50 -3.15
C THR A 702 -4.54 -31.01 -1.87
N PRO A 703 -3.36 -31.53 -1.50
CA PRO A 703 -2.58 -30.99 -0.39
C PRO A 703 -1.78 -29.77 -0.84
N LEU A 704 -2.00 -28.61 -0.21
CA LEU A 704 -1.11 -27.46 -0.28
C LEU A 704 -0.04 -27.63 0.81
N VAL A 705 1.17 -28.03 0.42
CA VAL A 705 2.27 -28.25 1.37
C VAL A 705 3.03 -26.95 1.58
N GLU A 706 2.96 -26.40 2.79
CA GLU A 706 3.58 -25.15 3.18
C GLU A 706 5.02 -25.36 3.65
N VAL A 707 5.94 -24.62 3.05
CA VAL A 707 7.39 -24.61 3.35
C VAL A 707 7.88 -23.18 3.59
N ASN A 708 8.91 -23.01 4.42
CA ASN A 708 9.61 -21.75 4.66
C ASN A 708 11.10 -21.80 4.28
N SER A 709 11.64 -22.97 3.92
CA SER A 709 13.05 -23.13 3.56
C SER A 709 13.26 -24.17 2.45
N VAL A 710 14.48 -24.23 1.91
CA VAL A 710 14.88 -25.25 0.93
C VAL A 710 14.97 -26.64 1.57
N ASP A 711 15.21 -26.74 2.88
CA ASP A 711 15.23 -28.02 3.59
C ASP A 711 13.82 -28.58 3.74
N GLU A 712 12.85 -27.73 4.09
CA GLU A 712 11.44 -28.12 4.13
C GLU A 712 10.90 -28.49 2.75
N LEU A 713 11.37 -27.81 1.69
CA LEU A 713 11.08 -28.18 0.30
C LEU A 713 11.50 -29.63 0.00
N GLN A 714 12.66 -30.09 0.49
CA GLN A 714 13.11 -31.47 0.23
C GLN A 714 12.15 -32.50 0.82
N ILE A 715 11.63 -32.23 2.02
CA ILE A 715 10.63 -33.08 2.69
C ILE A 715 9.33 -33.09 1.87
N ALA A 716 8.88 -31.92 1.41
CA ALA A 716 7.67 -31.81 0.59
C ALA A 716 7.79 -32.58 -0.74
N LEU A 717 8.93 -32.47 -1.43
CA LEU A 717 9.20 -33.19 -2.68
C LEU A 717 9.29 -34.71 -2.45
N ALA A 718 9.92 -35.15 -1.35
CA ALA A 718 10.00 -36.57 -1.00
C ALA A 718 8.61 -37.19 -0.71
N ALA A 719 7.64 -36.38 -0.30
CA ALA A 719 6.24 -36.77 -0.11
C ALA A 719 5.40 -36.73 -1.40
N ASP A 720 6.00 -36.45 -2.57
CA ASP A 720 5.33 -36.28 -3.87
C ASP A 720 4.33 -35.10 -3.89
N ALA A 721 4.62 -34.05 -3.14
CA ALA A 721 3.79 -32.84 -3.11
C ALA A 721 3.94 -32.04 -4.41
N ARG A 722 2.85 -31.92 -5.18
CA ARG A 722 2.80 -31.14 -6.42
C ARG A 722 2.34 -29.70 -6.26
N LEU A 723 1.65 -29.38 -5.16
CA LEU A 723 1.20 -28.02 -4.84
C LEU A 723 1.95 -27.54 -3.60
N ILE A 724 2.90 -26.63 -3.79
CA ILE A 724 3.79 -26.12 -2.74
C ILE A 724 3.49 -24.65 -2.47
N GLY A 725 3.23 -24.32 -1.21
CA GLY A 725 3.06 -22.95 -0.74
C GLY A 725 4.30 -22.47 -0.01
N VAL A 726 4.93 -21.38 -0.45
CA VAL A 726 6.10 -20.81 0.23
C VAL A 726 5.63 -19.70 1.16
N ASN A 727 5.72 -19.94 2.47
CA ASN A 727 5.42 -18.92 3.45
C ASN A 727 6.61 -17.98 3.60
N ASN A 728 6.50 -16.76 3.09
CA ASN A 728 7.56 -15.75 3.21
C ASN A 728 7.72 -15.22 4.65
N ARG A 729 6.80 -15.56 5.56
CA ARG A 729 6.91 -15.26 6.99
C ARG A 729 7.34 -16.50 7.74
N ASN A 730 8.48 -16.42 8.42
CA ASN A 730 8.91 -17.49 9.29
C ASN A 730 7.94 -17.62 10.48
N LEU A 731 7.34 -18.80 10.68
CA LEU A 731 6.30 -19.01 11.71
C LEU A 731 6.86 -19.08 13.14
N ARG A 732 8.17 -19.24 13.31
CA ARG A 732 8.85 -19.26 14.62
C ARG A 732 9.28 -17.86 15.05
N THR A 733 9.83 -17.07 14.13
CA THR A 733 10.38 -15.72 14.42
C THR A 733 9.49 -14.56 13.95
N PHE A 734 8.46 -14.83 13.16
CA PHE A 734 7.61 -13.86 12.47
C PHE A 734 8.32 -12.90 11.52
N LYS A 735 9.63 -13.06 11.27
CA LYS A 735 10.39 -12.29 10.29
C LYS A 735 9.84 -12.54 8.88
N LEU A 736 9.62 -11.48 8.13
CA LEU A 736 9.17 -11.52 6.75
C LEU A 736 10.38 -11.40 5.81
N ASP A 737 10.52 -12.35 4.89
CA ASP A 737 11.51 -12.34 3.82
C ASP A 737 10.85 -12.74 2.49
N LEU A 738 10.64 -11.75 1.62
CA LEU A 738 9.98 -11.92 0.33
C LEU A 738 10.84 -12.69 -0.70
N ASP A 739 12.14 -12.87 -0.45
CA ASP A 739 13.05 -13.65 -1.32
C ASP A 739 12.99 -15.16 -1.04
N THR A 740 12.30 -15.58 0.03
CA THR A 740 12.12 -17.00 0.36
C THR A 740 11.49 -17.77 -0.80
N THR A 741 10.44 -17.22 -1.42
CA THR A 741 9.81 -17.83 -2.59
C THR A 741 10.76 -17.93 -3.79
N VAL A 742 11.62 -16.93 -4.00
CA VAL A 742 12.59 -16.92 -5.11
C VAL A 742 13.60 -18.05 -4.92
N ARG A 743 14.19 -18.17 -3.72
CA ARG A 743 15.15 -19.24 -3.39
C ARG A 743 14.54 -20.64 -3.53
N VAL A 744 13.28 -20.83 -3.10
CA VAL A 744 12.57 -22.10 -3.26
C VAL A 744 12.31 -22.41 -4.74
N ALA A 745 11.89 -21.42 -5.55
CA ALA A 745 11.70 -21.60 -6.98
C ALA A 745 13.00 -22.00 -7.69
N ASP A 746 14.12 -21.36 -7.35
CA ASP A 746 15.43 -21.68 -7.93
C ASP A 746 15.92 -23.06 -7.50
N ALA A 747 15.64 -23.47 -6.25
CA ALA A 747 15.93 -24.81 -5.76
C ALA A 747 15.11 -25.92 -6.46
N ILE A 748 13.89 -25.63 -6.91
CA ILE A 748 13.09 -26.56 -7.73
C ILE A 748 13.71 -26.67 -9.12
N ARG A 749 14.08 -25.54 -9.74
CA ARG A 749 14.72 -25.50 -11.07
C ARG A 749 16.06 -26.20 -11.10
N SER A 750 16.91 -26.01 -10.08
CA SER A 750 18.23 -26.64 -10.01
C SER A 750 18.16 -28.18 -9.94
N ARG A 751 17.01 -28.72 -9.55
CA ARG A 751 16.71 -30.17 -9.55
C ARG A 751 16.09 -30.67 -10.86
N ASN A 752 16.03 -29.83 -11.91
CA ASN A 752 15.37 -30.12 -13.19
C ASN A 752 13.87 -30.47 -13.06
N ILE A 753 13.20 -29.95 -12.03
CA ILE A 753 11.75 -30.08 -11.87
C ILE A 753 11.08 -28.86 -12.51
N SER A 754 10.13 -29.08 -13.42
CA SER A 754 9.39 -27.98 -14.05
C SER A 754 8.46 -27.29 -13.05
N LEU A 755 8.40 -25.96 -13.12
CA LEU A 755 7.37 -25.17 -12.43
C LEU A 755 6.14 -25.07 -13.34
N GLY A 756 4.96 -25.39 -12.81
CA GLY A 756 3.70 -25.33 -13.55
C GLY A 756 2.87 -26.62 -13.46
N PRO A 757 1.91 -26.80 -14.38
CA PRO A 757 0.93 -27.88 -14.31
C PRO A 757 1.57 -29.27 -14.42
N ASP A 758 2.65 -29.43 -15.20
CA ASP A 758 3.30 -30.73 -15.43
C ASP A 758 4.35 -31.09 -14.35
N GLY A 759 4.61 -30.19 -13.40
CA GLY A 759 5.55 -30.42 -12.31
C GLY A 759 5.02 -29.88 -10.99
N VAL A 760 5.75 -28.94 -10.38
CA VAL A 760 5.37 -28.29 -9.12
C VAL A 760 4.64 -26.98 -9.40
N THR A 761 3.43 -26.86 -8.89
CA THR A 761 2.68 -25.61 -8.82
C THR A 761 3.06 -24.88 -7.51
N LEU A 762 3.69 -23.72 -7.64
CA LEU A 762 4.25 -22.93 -6.55
C LEU A 762 3.36 -21.72 -6.23
N LEU A 763 3.00 -21.53 -4.96
CA LEU A 763 2.24 -20.38 -4.47
C LEU A 763 3.07 -19.56 -3.49
N ALA A 764 3.15 -18.25 -3.69
CA ALA A 764 3.75 -17.36 -2.70
C ALA A 764 2.73 -16.99 -1.61
N LEU A 765 3.07 -17.20 -0.34
CA LEU A 765 2.20 -16.93 0.80
C LEU A 765 2.81 -15.84 1.68
N SER A 766 1.96 -15.02 2.29
CA SER A 766 2.32 -13.93 3.23
C SER A 766 3.08 -12.75 2.60
N GLY A 767 2.84 -11.54 3.13
CA GLY A 767 3.63 -10.34 2.80
C GLY A 767 3.27 -9.62 1.50
N ILE A 768 2.15 -9.97 0.87
CA ILE A 768 1.73 -9.42 -0.43
C ILE A 768 0.79 -8.23 -0.20
N HIS A 769 1.24 -7.03 -0.57
CA HIS A 769 0.54 -5.77 -0.31
C HIS A 769 0.32 -4.92 -1.56
N SER A 770 1.05 -5.18 -2.64
CA SER A 770 1.06 -4.35 -3.85
C SER A 770 1.16 -5.19 -5.12
N ARG A 771 0.86 -4.57 -6.27
CA ARG A 771 1.06 -5.21 -7.59
C ARG A 771 2.54 -5.54 -7.84
N GLN A 772 3.47 -4.75 -7.29
CA GLN A 772 4.90 -5.00 -7.43
C GLN A 772 5.32 -6.33 -6.79
N ASP A 773 4.70 -6.69 -5.65
CA ASP A 773 4.93 -7.98 -5.00
C ASP A 773 4.44 -9.13 -5.88
N VAL A 774 3.30 -8.96 -6.55
CA VAL A 774 2.76 -9.97 -7.48
C VAL A 774 3.66 -10.14 -8.70
N VAL A 775 4.18 -9.03 -9.25
CA VAL A 775 5.13 -9.07 -10.39
C VAL A 775 6.40 -9.82 -10.02
N LYS A 776 6.94 -9.62 -8.81
CA LYS A 776 8.12 -10.36 -8.32
C LYS A 776 7.90 -11.88 -8.35
N TYR A 777 6.74 -12.34 -7.90
CA TYR A 777 6.42 -13.77 -7.90
C TYR A 777 6.07 -14.31 -9.29
N GLU A 778 5.52 -13.47 -10.16
CA GLU A 778 5.35 -13.78 -11.58
C GLU A 778 6.70 -14.00 -12.28
N GLU A 779 7.70 -13.17 -11.99
CA GLU A 779 9.06 -13.28 -12.53
C GLU A 779 9.81 -14.51 -12.01
N CYS A 780 9.64 -14.87 -10.73
CA CYS A 780 10.25 -16.09 -10.20
C CYS A 780 9.50 -17.37 -10.60
N GLY A 781 8.46 -17.28 -11.43
CA GLY A 781 7.73 -18.41 -12.01
C GLY A 781 6.72 -19.09 -11.08
N ALA A 782 6.25 -18.39 -10.04
CA ALA A 782 5.13 -18.87 -9.23
C ALA A 782 3.82 -18.86 -10.02
N GLN A 783 2.94 -19.81 -9.75
CA GLN A 783 1.64 -19.98 -10.41
C GLN A 783 0.52 -19.31 -9.62
N GLY A 784 0.75 -18.92 -8.37
CA GLY A 784 -0.27 -18.22 -7.59
C GLY A 784 0.23 -17.52 -6.35
N ILE A 785 -0.67 -16.78 -5.72
CA ILE A 785 -0.42 -16.02 -4.50
C ILE A 785 -1.55 -16.24 -3.51
N LEU A 786 -1.24 -16.25 -2.21
CA LEU A 786 -2.23 -16.25 -1.14
C LEU A 786 -2.23 -14.92 -0.40
N VAL A 787 -3.34 -14.19 -0.50
CA VAL A 787 -3.49 -12.83 0.05
C VAL A 787 -4.63 -12.78 1.05
N GLY A 788 -4.33 -12.40 2.29
CA GLY A 788 -5.32 -12.28 3.37
C GLY A 788 -5.42 -10.88 3.97
N GLU A 789 -4.44 -10.46 4.78
CA GLU A 789 -4.61 -9.20 5.54
C GLU A 789 -4.71 -7.97 4.63
N SER A 790 -3.94 -8.01 3.54
CA SER A 790 -4.19 -7.38 2.25
C SER A 790 -5.59 -6.86 2.02
N LEU A 791 -6.43 -7.84 1.72
CA LEU A 791 -7.80 -7.72 1.28
C LEU A 791 -8.69 -7.32 2.45
N MET A 792 -8.50 -7.93 3.61
CA MET A 792 -9.31 -7.68 4.81
C MET A 792 -9.23 -6.23 5.31
N LYS A 793 -8.11 -5.53 5.11
CA LYS A 793 -7.92 -4.13 5.55
C LYS A 793 -8.31 -3.08 4.52
N SER A 794 -8.53 -3.48 3.27
CA SER A 794 -8.64 -2.54 2.15
C SER A 794 -9.91 -1.67 2.14
N GLY A 795 -10.94 -2.03 2.92
CA GLY A 795 -12.26 -1.38 2.89
C GLY A 795 -13.08 -1.67 1.62
N ASP A 796 -12.40 -1.91 0.49
CA ASP A 796 -12.95 -2.39 -0.78
C ASP A 796 -12.08 -3.52 -1.34
N ALA A 797 -12.41 -4.75 -0.94
CA ALA A 797 -11.70 -5.96 -1.34
C ALA A 797 -11.73 -6.18 -2.85
N LYS A 798 -12.82 -5.81 -3.54
CA LYS A 798 -12.96 -6.01 -4.99
C LYS A 798 -11.95 -5.15 -5.75
N SER A 799 -11.89 -3.87 -5.42
CA SER A 799 -10.91 -2.96 -6.03
C SER A 799 -9.46 -3.35 -5.72
N MET A 800 -9.20 -3.87 -4.52
CA MET A 800 -7.88 -4.38 -4.17
C MET A 800 -7.48 -5.60 -4.99
N VAL A 801 -8.38 -6.57 -5.16
CA VAL A 801 -8.16 -7.74 -6.03
C VAL A 801 -7.87 -7.30 -7.46
N HIS A 802 -8.68 -6.40 -8.03
CA HIS A 802 -8.43 -5.88 -9.38
C HIS A 802 -7.05 -5.23 -9.51
N ARG A 803 -6.61 -4.44 -8.52
CA ARG A 803 -5.30 -3.78 -8.53
C ARG A 803 -4.13 -4.77 -8.42
N LEU A 804 -4.27 -5.82 -7.61
CA LEU A 804 -3.24 -6.87 -7.48
C LEU A 804 -3.14 -7.76 -8.72
N MET A 805 -4.30 -8.05 -9.33
CA MET A 805 -4.42 -9.02 -10.42
C MET A 805 -4.47 -8.38 -11.80
N GLU A 806 -4.42 -7.06 -11.90
CA GLU A 806 -4.33 -6.35 -13.17
C GLU A 806 -3.17 -6.92 -13.99
N ALA A 807 -3.47 -7.38 -15.21
CA ALA A 807 -2.40 -7.79 -16.13
C ALA A 807 -1.44 -6.63 -16.24
N ARG A 808 -0.18 -6.96 -16.46
CA ARG A 808 0.69 -6.03 -17.17
C ARG A 808 -0.12 -5.54 -18.37
N HIS A 809 -0.32 -4.23 -18.47
CA HIS A 809 -0.78 -3.63 -19.72
C HIS A 809 0.24 -4.04 -20.78
N ARG A 810 0.01 -5.19 -21.44
CA ARG A 810 0.54 -5.45 -22.76
C ARG A 810 -0.24 -4.49 -23.62
N ARG A 811 0.22 -3.25 -23.68
CA ARG A 811 -0.11 -2.40 -24.81
C ARG A 811 0.26 -3.24 -26.03
N THR A 812 -0.75 -3.58 -26.81
CA THR A 812 -0.56 -4.02 -28.17
C THR A 812 0.39 -3.03 -28.84
N SER A 813 1.45 -3.57 -29.45
CA SER A 813 2.60 -2.90 -30.08
C SER A 813 3.56 -2.11 -29.15
N ASP A 814 4.70 -2.75 -28.90
CA ASP A 814 6.05 -2.15 -28.91
C ASP A 814 6.62 -1.43 -27.68
N ALA A 815 6.31 -1.84 -26.45
CA ALA A 815 7.19 -1.53 -25.31
C ALA A 815 7.29 -2.74 -24.37
N ALA A 816 8.09 -3.73 -24.79
CA ALA A 816 8.64 -4.71 -23.87
C ALA A 816 9.35 -3.97 -22.73
N ASP A 817 9.33 -4.54 -21.54
CA ASP A 817 10.28 -4.15 -20.49
C ASP A 817 11.69 -4.40 -21.04
N LEU A 818 12.34 -3.32 -21.49
CA LEU A 818 13.56 -3.35 -22.30
C LEU A 818 14.75 -3.95 -21.57
N SER A 819 14.62 -4.14 -20.25
CA SER A 819 15.61 -4.72 -19.33
C SER A 819 15.89 -6.22 -19.58
N PHE A 820 15.01 -6.92 -20.31
CA PHE A 820 15.15 -8.35 -20.64
C PHE A 820 15.33 -8.65 -22.14
N SER A 821 15.48 -7.61 -22.96
CA SER A 821 15.76 -7.76 -24.41
C SER A 821 17.27 -7.73 -24.69
N GLN A 822 17.73 -8.37 -25.77
CA GLN A 822 19.16 -8.38 -26.13
C GLN A 822 19.72 -6.94 -26.11
N PRO A 823 20.80 -6.65 -25.36
CA PRO A 823 21.36 -5.31 -25.31
C PRO A 823 21.82 -4.85 -26.70
N LEU A 824 21.56 -3.58 -27.04
CA LEU A 824 22.12 -2.99 -28.26
C LEU A 824 23.64 -2.89 -28.13
N ALA A 825 24.38 -3.11 -29.21
CA ALA A 825 25.83 -2.94 -29.21
C ALA A 825 26.27 -1.75 -30.08
N LYS A 826 27.04 -0.84 -29.48
CA LYS A 826 27.68 0.29 -30.14
C LYS A 826 29.19 0.08 -30.20
N ILE A 827 29.77 0.27 -31.38
CA ILE A 827 31.23 0.34 -31.57
C ILE A 827 31.59 1.81 -31.86
N CYS A 828 32.26 2.46 -30.91
CA CYS A 828 32.62 3.87 -30.99
C CYS A 828 34.04 4.10 -31.52
N GLY A 829 34.30 5.26 -32.11
CA GLY A 829 35.61 5.63 -32.64
C GLY A 829 35.96 4.86 -33.91
N ILE A 830 34.99 4.66 -34.80
CA ILE A 830 35.22 4.05 -36.11
C ILE A 830 35.81 5.10 -37.06
N THR A 831 36.99 4.81 -37.60
CA THR A 831 37.79 5.74 -38.41
C THR A 831 37.86 5.37 -39.89
N SER A 832 37.38 4.18 -40.28
CA SER A 832 37.41 3.68 -41.65
C SER A 832 36.13 2.91 -42.03
N VAL A 833 35.85 2.86 -43.33
CA VAL A 833 34.73 2.07 -43.89
C VAL A 833 34.89 0.58 -43.59
N GLU A 834 36.11 0.07 -43.63
CA GLU A 834 36.42 -1.33 -43.36
C GLU A 834 36.02 -1.72 -41.92
N TYR A 835 36.38 -0.89 -40.94
CA TYR A 835 36.02 -1.14 -39.54
C TYR A 835 34.52 -1.08 -39.32
N ALA A 836 33.83 -0.14 -39.97
CA ALA A 836 32.37 -0.05 -39.93
C ALA A 836 31.74 -1.34 -40.46
N GLN A 837 32.12 -1.78 -41.66
CA GLN A 837 31.57 -2.99 -42.26
C GLN A 837 31.87 -4.25 -41.45
N ALA A 838 33.07 -4.36 -40.86
CA ALA A 838 33.43 -5.49 -40.00
C ALA A 838 32.59 -5.54 -38.72
N ALA A 839 32.36 -4.38 -38.08
CA ALA A 839 31.46 -4.28 -36.93
C ALA A 839 30.01 -4.64 -37.30
N LEU A 840 29.52 -4.17 -38.44
CA LEU A 840 28.17 -4.47 -38.93
C LEU A 840 27.97 -5.96 -39.22
N ARG A 841 28.92 -6.60 -39.92
CA ARG A 841 28.90 -8.06 -40.19
C ARG A 841 28.92 -8.90 -38.91
N SER A 842 29.50 -8.34 -37.84
CA SER A 842 29.56 -8.97 -36.51
C SER A 842 28.34 -8.65 -35.64
N GLY A 843 27.40 -7.83 -36.13
CA GLY A 843 26.12 -7.54 -35.49
C GLY A 843 26.10 -6.28 -34.61
N ALA A 844 26.94 -5.29 -34.88
CA ALA A 844 26.81 -3.97 -34.24
C ALA A 844 25.50 -3.28 -34.67
N ASN A 845 24.78 -2.70 -33.69
CA ASN A 845 23.56 -1.92 -33.96
C ASN A 845 23.88 -0.45 -34.22
N LEU A 846 24.93 0.07 -33.59
CA LEU A 846 25.29 1.48 -33.60
C LEU A 846 26.77 1.65 -33.95
N ILE A 847 27.07 2.59 -34.85
CA ILE A 847 28.45 2.96 -35.26
C ILE A 847 28.74 4.37 -34.78
N GLY A 848 29.73 4.54 -33.91
CA GLY A 848 30.11 5.84 -33.35
C GLY A 848 31.25 6.52 -34.12
N LEU A 849 31.01 7.74 -34.59
CA LEU A 849 31.98 8.64 -35.22
C LEU A 849 32.32 9.79 -34.29
N ILE A 850 33.60 10.09 -34.10
CA ILE A 850 34.03 11.15 -33.17
C ILE A 850 34.41 12.39 -33.98
N PHE A 851 33.80 13.54 -33.66
CA PHE A 851 34.10 14.84 -34.28
C PHE A 851 34.91 15.77 -33.36
N VAL A 852 35.34 15.26 -32.20
CA VAL A 852 36.17 16.01 -31.25
C VAL A 852 37.59 16.09 -31.76
N THR A 853 38.02 17.28 -32.21
CA THR A 853 39.33 17.53 -32.85
C THR A 853 40.54 17.10 -32.03
N LYS A 854 40.45 17.14 -30.69
CA LYS A 854 41.53 16.69 -29.78
C LYS A 854 41.65 15.17 -29.65
N SER A 855 40.68 14.41 -30.15
CA SER A 855 40.67 12.95 -30.05
C SER A 855 41.54 12.32 -31.13
N ALA A 856 42.38 11.35 -30.75
CA ALA A 856 43.10 10.49 -31.70
C ALA A 856 42.17 9.65 -32.60
N ARG A 857 40.87 9.61 -32.27
CA ARG A 857 39.82 8.87 -33.00
C ARG A 857 38.94 9.80 -33.85
N CYS A 858 39.31 11.08 -33.98
CA CYS A 858 38.56 12.06 -34.76
C CYS A 858 38.52 11.69 -36.25
N VAL A 859 37.37 11.89 -36.90
CA VAL A 859 37.21 11.70 -38.35
C VAL A 859 36.93 13.03 -39.06
N THR A 860 37.39 13.16 -40.30
CA THR A 860 37.00 14.29 -41.15
C THR A 860 35.57 14.12 -41.65
N ILE A 861 34.96 15.21 -42.11
CA ILE A 861 33.59 15.19 -42.66
C ILE A 861 33.49 14.28 -43.88
N GLU A 862 34.48 14.29 -44.77
CA GLU A 862 34.54 13.43 -45.96
C GLU A 862 34.59 11.96 -45.55
N ARG A 863 35.45 11.63 -44.57
CA ARG A 863 35.55 10.26 -44.07
C ARG A 863 34.26 9.81 -43.37
N ALA A 864 33.64 10.70 -42.61
CA ALA A 864 32.35 10.43 -41.97
C ALA A 864 31.26 10.14 -43.00
N LYS A 865 31.17 10.91 -44.09
CA LYS A 865 30.25 10.67 -45.21
C LYS A 865 30.44 9.29 -45.83
N GLU A 866 31.69 8.87 -46.07
CA GLU A 866 32.00 7.53 -46.59
C GLU A 866 31.50 6.42 -45.65
N ILE A 867 31.73 6.57 -44.34
CA ILE A 867 31.30 5.59 -43.33
C ILE A 867 29.76 5.56 -43.22
N VAL A 868 29.11 6.72 -43.15
CA VAL A 868 27.64 6.83 -43.13
C VAL A 868 27.03 6.15 -44.34
N GLN A 869 27.59 6.39 -45.54
CA GLN A 869 27.11 5.77 -46.77
C GLN A 869 27.25 4.24 -46.73
N ALA A 870 28.35 3.71 -46.18
CA ALA A 870 28.54 2.27 -46.02
C ALA A 870 27.52 1.65 -45.04
N VAL A 871 27.25 2.32 -43.91
CA VAL A 871 26.24 1.86 -42.92
C VAL A 871 24.84 1.88 -43.51
N ARG A 872 24.47 2.96 -44.23
CA ARG A 872 23.18 3.09 -44.91
C ARG A 872 22.98 2.05 -46.01
N SER A 873 24.03 1.78 -46.78
CA SER A 873 24.01 0.75 -47.83
C SER A 873 23.80 -0.64 -47.23
N TYR A 874 24.43 -0.94 -46.08
CA TYR A 874 24.23 -2.20 -45.36
C TYR A 874 22.80 -2.35 -44.82
N GLY A 875 22.19 -1.26 -44.36
CA GLY A 875 20.81 -1.23 -43.86
C GLY A 875 19.74 -0.96 -44.92
N GLU A 876 20.10 -0.97 -46.21
CA GLU A 876 19.20 -0.73 -47.35
C GLU A 876 18.34 0.55 -47.22
N ARG A 877 18.95 1.66 -46.79
CA ARG A 877 18.26 2.96 -46.59
C ARG A 877 18.99 4.15 -47.21
N SER A 878 18.24 5.22 -47.49
CA SER A 878 18.77 6.44 -48.14
C SER A 878 18.99 7.61 -47.19
N GLY A 879 18.38 7.62 -46.00
CA GLY A 879 18.39 8.75 -45.06
C GLY A 879 18.32 8.34 -43.59
N PRO A 880 18.31 9.32 -42.66
CA PRO A 880 18.08 9.07 -41.24
C PRO A 880 16.71 8.44 -41.02
N VAL A 881 16.61 7.49 -40.09
CA VAL A 881 15.35 6.74 -39.85
C VAL A 881 14.79 6.90 -38.45
N LEU A 882 15.62 7.20 -37.44
CA LEU A 882 15.18 7.26 -36.05
C LEU A 882 14.13 8.35 -35.76
N PRO A 883 14.20 9.57 -36.34
CA PRO A 883 13.18 10.61 -36.12
C PRO A 883 11.75 10.11 -36.39
N ASP A 884 11.53 9.39 -37.49
CA ASP A 884 10.22 8.83 -37.83
C ASP A 884 9.68 7.86 -36.77
N TYR A 885 10.55 7.04 -36.15
CA TYR A 885 10.15 6.12 -35.09
C TYR A 885 9.76 6.84 -33.80
N ILE A 886 10.44 7.95 -33.49
CA ILE A 886 10.15 8.77 -32.32
C ILE A 886 8.84 9.54 -32.53
N GLU A 887 8.65 10.15 -33.70
CA GLU A 887 7.44 10.91 -34.04
C GLU A 887 6.18 10.02 -34.09
N LYS A 888 6.26 8.82 -34.68
CA LYS A 888 5.14 7.85 -34.72
C LYS A 888 4.64 7.45 -33.33
N ARG A 889 5.50 7.58 -32.31
CA ARG A 889 5.19 7.27 -30.90
C ARG A 889 4.86 8.54 -30.10
N SER A 890 4.83 9.71 -30.72
CA SER A 890 4.51 10.97 -30.05
C SER A 890 3.02 11.10 -29.74
N VAL A 891 2.68 11.40 -28.48
CA VAL A 891 1.33 11.67 -28.00
C VAL A 891 1.29 13.13 -27.50
N HIS A 892 0.20 13.87 -27.73
CA HIS A 892 0.08 15.31 -27.43
C HIS A 892 -0.01 15.66 -25.92
N GLU A 893 0.53 14.82 -25.03
CA GLU A 893 0.38 14.96 -23.58
C GLU A 893 1.76 14.96 -22.89
N GLN A 894 1.92 15.74 -21.81
CA GLN A 894 3.17 15.79 -21.03
C GLN A 894 3.43 14.45 -20.35
N LEU A 895 4.34 13.65 -20.90
CA LEU A 895 4.75 12.37 -20.35
C LEU A 895 5.64 12.55 -19.10
N LYS A 896 5.50 11.63 -18.14
CA LYS A 896 6.42 11.51 -17.01
C LYS A 896 7.83 11.12 -17.51
N THR A 897 8.88 11.46 -16.75
CA THR A 897 10.29 11.18 -17.11
C THR A 897 10.57 9.73 -17.47
N VAL A 898 10.11 8.78 -16.66
CA VAL A 898 10.30 7.35 -16.92
C VAL A 898 9.65 6.92 -18.25
N ASP A 899 8.43 7.37 -18.51
CA ASP A 899 7.69 7.04 -19.73
C ASP A 899 8.35 7.62 -20.98
N TRP A 900 8.93 8.83 -20.88
CA TRP A 900 9.69 9.47 -21.95
C TRP A 900 10.88 8.62 -22.42
N TYR A 901 11.75 8.21 -21.48
CA TYR A 901 12.95 7.44 -21.81
C TYR A 901 12.62 6.01 -22.26
N GLN A 902 11.61 5.35 -21.66
CA GLN A 902 11.17 4.03 -22.12
C GLN A 902 10.65 4.05 -23.55
N ARG A 903 9.85 5.07 -23.90
CA ARG A 903 9.34 5.22 -25.26
C ARG A 903 10.46 5.44 -26.27
N ASN A 904 11.38 6.36 -25.99
CA ASN A 904 12.52 6.61 -26.88
C ASN A 904 13.37 5.35 -27.05
N ALA A 905 13.64 4.64 -25.95
CA ALA A 905 14.42 3.41 -25.99
C ALA A 905 13.75 2.30 -26.83
N ALA A 906 12.42 2.20 -26.81
CA ALA A 906 11.69 1.30 -27.71
C ALA A 906 11.81 1.74 -29.18
N ALA A 907 11.68 3.04 -29.47
CA ALA A 907 11.89 3.58 -30.81
C ALA A 907 13.30 3.28 -31.35
N LEU A 908 14.32 3.40 -30.49
CA LEU A 908 15.71 3.07 -30.84
C LEU A 908 15.88 1.59 -31.18
N ARG A 909 15.26 0.68 -30.41
CA ARG A 909 15.31 -0.76 -30.70
C ARG A 909 14.65 -1.10 -32.02
N ASP A 910 13.46 -0.56 -32.30
CA ASP A 910 12.77 -0.84 -33.56
C ASP A 910 13.55 -0.34 -34.77
N ALA A 911 14.14 0.85 -34.66
CA ALA A 911 15.02 1.39 -35.70
C ALA A 911 16.24 0.47 -35.91
N CYS A 912 16.93 0.10 -34.83
CA CYS A 912 18.09 -0.79 -34.87
C CYS A 912 17.77 -2.22 -35.35
N ALA A 913 16.54 -2.70 -35.16
CA ALA A 913 16.08 -4.01 -35.64
C ALA A 913 15.91 -4.03 -37.16
N ARG A 914 15.71 -2.87 -37.79
CA ARG A 914 15.57 -2.73 -39.24
C ARG A 914 16.89 -2.37 -39.92
N SER A 915 17.64 -1.43 -39.34
CA SER A 915 18.91 -0.95 -39.90
C SER A 915 19.85 -0.48 -38.79
N PRO A 916 21.17 -0.69 -38.92
CA PRO A 916 22.13 -0.04 -38.06
C PRO A 916 22.10 1.49 -38.20
N LEU A 917 22.42 2.18 -37.10
CA LEU A 917 22.42 3.65 -37.03
C LEU A 917 23.82 4.21 -36.77
N VAL A 918 24.04 5.46 -37.18
CA VAL A 918 25.31 6.18 -36.98
C VAL A 918 25.14 7.26 -35.91
N VAL A 919 26.03 7.24 -34.93
CA VAL A 919 26.06 8.18 -33.81
C VAL A 919 27.26 9.12 -33.97
N GLY A 920 27.02 10.43 -34.06
CA GLY A 920 28.07 11.43 -34.00
C GLY A 920 28.37 11.84 -32.55
N VAL A 921 29.63 11.78 -32.14
CA VAL A 921 30.08 12.11 -30.78
C VAL A 921 30.75 13.49 -30.78
N PHE A 922 30.21 14.38 -29.94
CA PHE A 922 30.63 15.77 -29.80
C PHE A 922 30.97 16.07 -28.35
N ALA A 923 31.83 17.06 -28.14
CA ALA A 923 32.16 17.56 -26.81
C ALA A 923 32.46 19.06 -26.91
N ASN A 924 31.71 19.85 -26.15
CA ASN A 924 31.73 21.30 -26.04
C ASN A 924 31.60 22.03 -27.40
N HIS A 925 30.83 21.48 -28.34
CA HIS A 925 30.47 22.16 -29.59
C HIS A 925 29.15 22.93 -29.41
N THR A 926 28.94 23.98 -30.19
CA THR A 926 27.66 24.71 -30.22
C THR A 926 26.59 23.91 -30.98
N ALA A 927 25.31 24.16 -30.68
CA ALA A 927 24.20 23.48 -31.37
C ALA A 927 24.22 23.71 -32.89
N ASP A 928 24.60 24.92 -33.34
CA ASP A 928 24.71 25.26 -34.76
C ASP A 928 25.80 24.43 -35.47
N GLU A 929 26.99 24.32 -34.87
CA GLU A 929 28.08 23.48 -35.38
C GLU A 929 27.68 22.01 -35.46
N ILE A 930 27.00 21.50 -34.42
CA ILE A 930 26.49 20.13 -34.37
C ILE A 930 25.48 19.89 -35.50
N ASN A 931 24.52 20.79 -35.67
CA ASN A 931 23.48 20.68 -36.69
C ASN A 931 24.05 20.79 -38.12
N GLU A 932 25.06 21.64 -38.33
CA GLU A 932 25.77 21.74 -39.60
C GLU A 932 26.48 20.43 -39.94
N ILE A 933 27.29 19.90 -39.02
CA ILE A 933 27.98 18.62 -39.21
C ILE A 933 26.97 17.48 -39.42
N ALA A 934 25.87 17.48 -38.66
CA ALA A 934 24.84 16.46 -38.77
C ALA A 934 24.15 16.46 -40.14
N ARG A 935 23.79 17.65 -40.66
CA ARG A 935 23.24 17.81 -42.02
C ARG A 935 24.23 17.40 -43.10
N GLU A 936 25.50 17.76 -42.94
CA GLU A 936 26.52 17.49 -43.95
C GLU A 936 26.90 16.01 -44.02
N THR A 937 27.00 15.34 -42.88
CA THR A 937 27.41 13.93 -42.78
C THR A 937 26.25 12.95 -42.90
N GLY A 938 25.04 13.34 -42.45
CA GLY A 938 23.86 12.48 -42.43
C GLY A 938 23.86 11.44 -41.31
N ILE A 939 24.45 11.73 -40.16
CA ILE A 939 24.32 10.88 -38.95
C ILE A 939 22.87 10.78 -38.47
N ASP A 940 22.57 9.78 -37.62
CA ASP A 940 21.22 9.51 -37.11
C ASP A 940 20.98 10.06 -35.70
N ILE A 941 22.05 10.12 -34.89
CA ILE A 941 21.99 10.42 -33.45
C ILE A 941 23.18 11.31 -33.07
N VAL A 942 22.94 12.28 -32.20
CA VAL A 942 23.99 13.13 -31.60
C VAL A 942 24.26 12.67 -30.17
N GLN A 943 25.51 12.36 -29.85
CA GLN A 943 25.97 12.04 -28.49
C GLN A 943 26.79 13.20 -27.93
N LEU A 944 26.30 13.79 -26.84
CA LEU A 944 26.93 14.91 -26.14
C LEU A 944 27.79 14.36 -24.99
N HIS A 945 29.11 14.43 -25.17
CA HIS A 945 30.11 13.79 -24.32
C HIS A 945 30.95 14.79 -23.51
N GLY A 946 30.71 16.10 -23.64
CA GLY A 946 31.38 17.14 -22.87
C GLY A 946 30.60 17.57 -21.63
N ASP A 947 30.84 18.81 -21.21
CA ASP A 947 30.30 19.42 -19.99
C ASP A 947 28.99 20.19 -20.25
N GLU A 948 28.37 19.99 -21.43
CA GLU A 948 27.18 20.73 -21.83
C GLU A 948 25.96 20.38 -20.94
N GLY A 949 25.11 21.36 -20.64
CA GLY A 949 23.84 21.11 -19.95
C GLY A 949 22.80 20.40 -20.83
N PHE A 950 21.71 19.90 -20.24
CA PHE A 950 20.61 19.28 -21.00
C PHE A 950 19.91 20.26 -21.97
N GLU A 951 19.94 21.56 -21.67
CA GLU A 951 19.25 22.61 -22.44
C GLU A 951 19.68 22.66 -23.91
N ILE A 952 20.95 22.34 -24.22
CA ILE A 952 21.44 22.33 -25.59
C ILE A 952 20.71 21.31 -26.47
N CYS A 953 20.14 20.26 -25.87
CA CYS A 953 19.41 19.22 -26.61
C CYS A 953 18.15 19.78 -27.29
N ARG A 954 17.59 20.89 -26.78
CA ARG A 954 16.41 21.54 -27.38
C ARG A 954 16.71 22.15 -28.76
N ASP A 955 17.94 22.62 -28.94
CA ASP A 955 18.34 23.37 -30.12
C ASP A 955 19.08 22.47 -31.16
N ILE A 956 19.09 21.14 -30.92
CA ILE A 956 19.68 20.13 -31.82
C ILE A 956 18.56 19.44 -32.62
N ASP A 957 18.72 19.37 -33.94
CA ASP A 957 17.69 18.88 -34.88
C ASP A 957 17.48 17.35 -34.81
N LEU A 958 18.48 16.61 -34.31
CA LEU A 958 18.48 15.15 -34.24
C LEU A 958 18.30 14.60 -32.82
N PRO A 959 17.85 13.35 -32.66
CA PRO A 959 17.76 12.71 -31.35
C PRO A 959 19.10 12.70 -30.62
N THR A 960 19.07 12.99 -29.32
CA THR A 960 20.28 13.20 -28.50
C THR A 960 20.49 12.11 -27.46
N VAL A 961 21.76 11.76 -27.23
CA VAL A 961 22.26 10.93 -26.13
C VAL A 961 23.03 11.85 -25.18
N ARG A 962 22.59 11.95 -23.91
CA ARG A 962 23.34 12.66 -22.87
C ARG A 962 24.17 11.69 -22.04
N VAL A 963 25.44 12.05 -21.86
CA VAL A 963 26.43 11.22 -21.17
C VAL A 963 26.60 11.71 -19.73
N PHE A 964 26.57 10.77 -18.78
CA PHE A 964 26.95 10.98 -17.39
C PHE A 964 28.34 10.38 -17.14
N HIS A 965 29.22 11.22 -16.64
CA HIS A 965 30.62 10.90 -16.35
C HIS A 965 30.76 10.47 -14.89
N LEU A 966 31.07 9.20 -14.66
CA LEU A 966 31.19 8.59 -13.34
C LEU A 966 32.67 8.40 -12.96
N PRO A 967 33.07 8.54 -11.68
CA PRO A 967 34.41 8.22 -11.25
C PRO A 967 34.70 6.71 -11.34
N ASP A 968 35.98 6.34 -11.29
CA ASP A 968 36.41 4.95 -11.36
C ASP A 968 35.98 4.10 -10.15
N HIS A 969 36.01 2.77 -10.33
CA HIS A 969 35.59 1.79 -9.31
C HIS A 969 36.35 1.87 -7.97
N MET A 970 37.50 2.55 -7.92
CA MET A 970 38.28 2.73 -6.69
C MET A 970 37.77 3.92 -5.84
N ASN A 971 36.95 4.81 -6.41
CA ASN A 971 36.38 5.97 -5.74
C ASN A 971 34.83 5.91 -5.65
N SER A 972 34.22 4.74 -5.85
CA SER A 972 32.77 4.57 -6.02
C SER A 972 31.93 4.81 -4.76
N GLU A 973 32.52 4.81 -3.56
CA GLU A 973 31.80 5.16 -2.31
C GLU A 973 31.34 6.63 -2.27
N SER A 974 31.83 7.47 -3.19
CA SER A 974 31.50 8.90 -3.29
C SER A 974 30.42 9.25 -4.32
N VAL A 975 29.87 8.27 -5.06
CA VAL A 975 28.89 8.54 -6.12
C VAL A 975 27.46 8.48 -5.59
N ASP A 976 26.86 9.65 -5.42
CA ASP A 976 25.43 9.77 -5.14
C ASP A 976 24.63 9.54 -6.44
N ALA A 977 24.25 8.28 -6.69
CA ALA A 977 23.43 7.92 -7.83
C ALA A 977 22.04 8.58 -7.81
N GLU A 978 21.50 8.91 -6.63
CA GLU A 978 20.22 9.61 -6.49
C GLU A 978 20.35 11.06 -6.98
N ALA A 979 21.48 11.71 -6.68
CA ALA A 979 21.79 13.03 -7.23
C ALA A 979 21.85 13.02 -8.77
N ILE A 980 22.40 11.98 -9.39
CA ILE A 980 22.44 11.86 -10.86
C ILE A 980 21.01 11.71 -11.42
N LEU A 981 20.18 10.87 -10.79
CA LEU A 981 18.78 10.68 -11.18
C LEU A 981 17.95 11.96 -11.09
N GLN A 982 18.23 12.84 -10.12
CA GLN A 982 17.57 14.15 -10.00
C GLN A 982 17.88 15.10 -11.18
N HIS A 983 19.02 14.92 -11.86
CA HIS A 983 19.39 15.73 -13.03
C HIS A 983 18.80 15.19 -14.34
N VAL A 984 18.15 14.02 -14.34
CA VAL A 984 17.51 13.43 -15.52
C VAL A 984 16.17 14.12 -15.78
N GLN A 985 16.09 14.91 -16.86
CA GLN A 985 14.88 15.64 -17.24
C GLN A 985 14.18 14.99 -18.45
N SER A 986 12.84 14.95 -18.43
CA SER A 986 12.03 14.58 -19.60
C SER A 986 12.02 15.68 -20.64
N GLY A 987 11.97 15.32 -21.92
CA GLY A 987 11.70 16.27 -23.00
C GLY A 987 12.92 17.01 -23.57
N LEU A 988 14.11 16.81 -22.99
CA LEU A 988 15.37 17.37 -23.51
C LEU A 988 16.20 16.31 -24.24
N ALA A 989 16.78 15.35 -23.50
CA ALA A 989 17.54 14.25 -24.11
C ALA A 989 16.65 13.04 -24.44
N ASN A 990 16.94 12.33 -25.53
CA ASN A 990 16.19 11.11 -25.87
C ASN A 990 16.73 9.87 -25.16
N PHE A 991 18.05 9.80 -24.96
CA PHE A 991 18.75 8.65 -24.42
C PHE A 991 19.80 9.06 -23.38
N LEU A 992 20.14 8.13 -22.49
CA LEU A 992 21.16 8.30 -21.46
C LEU A 992 22.31 7.32 -21.70
N LEU A 993 23.54 7.74 -21.40
CA LEU A 993 24.74 6.89 -21.43
C LEU A 993 25.56 7.13 -20.16
N LEU A 994 26.04 6.06 -19.54
CA LEU A 994 26.94 6.11 -18.38
C LEU A 994 28.36 5.76 -18.84
N ASP A 995 29.34 6.63 -18.59
CA ASP A 995 30.75 6.42 -18.92
C ASP A 995 31.66 6.68 -17.71
N THR A 996 32.86 6.11 -17.71
CA THR A 996 33.90 6.34 -16.69
C THR A 996 34.78 7.54 -17.05
N THR A 997 35.09 8.35 -16.05
CA THR A 997 36.12 9.39 -16.10
C THR A 997 37.30 9.02 -15.22
N VAL A 998 38.51 9.27 -15.73
CA VAL A 998 39.76 9.03 -14.99
C VAL A 998 40.57 10.32 -15.03
N LYS A 999 40.87 10.90 -13.86
CA LYS A 999 41.75 12.08 -13.72
C LYS A 999 41.42 13.25 -14.66
N GLY A 1000 40.13 13.51 -14.88
CA GLY A 1000 39.67 14.59 -15.78
C GLY A 1000 39.73 14.28 -17.28
N GLN A 1001 40.12 13.07 -17.68
CA GLN A 1001 39.97 12.61 -19.06
C GLN A 1001 38.58 12.02 -19.29
N GLN A 1002 37.86 12.59 -20.26
CA GLN A 1002 36.55 12.13 -20.73
C GLN A 1002 36.74 11.13 -21.88
N GLY A 1003 36.42 9.86 -21.62
CA GLY A 1003 36.42 8.77 -22.60
C GLY A 1003 37.78 8.14 -22.91
N GLY A 1004 37.76 6.90 -23.40
CA GLY A 1004 38.93 6.20 -23.95
C GLY A 1004 40.01 5.75 -22.95
N THR A 1005 39.71 5.79 -21.65
CA THR A 1005 40.65 5.51 -20.54
C THR A 1005 40.89 4.02 -20.29
N GLY A 1006 39.97 3.14 -20.73
CA GLY A 1006 40.07 1.69 -20.52
C GLY A 1006 39.72 1.23 -19.10
N VAL A 1007 39.24 2.12 -18.23
CA VAL A 1007 38.89 1.84 -16.84
C VAL A 1007 37.37 1.75 -16.69
N THR A 1008 36.90 0.84 -15.83
CA THR A 1008 35.47 0.65 -15.51
C THR A 1008 35.07 1.39 -14.22
N PHE A 1009 33.80 1.76 -14.13
CA PHE A 1009 33.15 2.21 -12.89
C PHE A 1009 32.38 1.04 -12.21
N ASP A 1010 31.83 1.25 -11.02
CA ASP A 1010 30.96 0.25 -10.37
C ASP A 1010 29.63 0.11 -11.10
N TRP A 1011 29.46 -0.98 -11.85
CA TRP A 1011 28.24 -1.27 -12.61
C TRP A 1011 26.97 -1.41 -11.76
N LYS A 1012 27.07 -1.53 -10.42
CA LYS A 1012 25.90 -1.41 -9.54
C LYS A 1012 25.17 -0.09 -9.73
N ILE A 1013 25.87 0.99 -10.09
CA ILE A 1013 25.23 2.28 -10.40
C ILE A 1013 24.28 2.15 -11.60
N ALA A 1014 24.65 1.39 -12.63
CA ALA A 1014 23.77 1.12 -13.77
C ALA A 1014 22.51 0.33 -13.35
N SER A 1015 22.63 -0.55 -12.35
CA SER A 1015 21.48 -1.28 -11.81
C SER A 1015 20.44 -0.36 -11.15
N LEU A 1016 20.86 0.79 -10.60
CA LEU A 1016 19.95 1.79 -10.02
C LEU A 1016 19.10 2.48 -11.08
N PHE A 1017 19.67 2.79 -12.25
CA PHE A 1017 18.92 3.30 -13.40
C PHE A 1017 17.88 2.28 -13.88
N THR A 1018 18.27 1.01 -13.95
CA THR A 1018 17.36 -0.09 -14.28
C THR A 1018 16.24 -0.24 -13.25
N GLN A 1019 16.53 -0.16 -11.95
CA GLN A 1019 15.53 -0.19 -10.86
C GLN A 1019 14.58 1.02 -10.91
N ALA A 1020 15.09 2.20 -11.26
CA ALA A 1020 14.30 3.41 -11.52
C ALA A 1020 13.55 3.35 -12.87
N ARG A 1021 13.69 2.26 -13.63
CA ARG A 1021 13.12 2.02 -14.95
C ARG A 1021 13.53 3.05 -16.01
N LEU A 1022 14.72 3.63 -15.87
CA LEU A 1022 15.33 4.56 -16.81
C LEU A 1022 16.37 3.82 -17.69
N PRO A 1023 16.06 3.54 -18.96
CA PRO A 1023 16.98 2.82 -19.84
C PRO A 1023 18.20 3.67 -20.18
N CYS A 1024 19.41 3.12 -19.98
CA CYS A 1024 20.68 3.77 -20.30
C CYS A 1024 21.62 2.83 -21.08
N LEU A 1025 22.53 3.43 -21.85
CA LEU A 1025 23.68 2.74 -22.45
C LEU A 1025 24.84 2.70 -21.43
N LEU A 1026 25.61 1.61 -21.44
CA LEU A 1026 26.77 1.43 -20.57
C LEU A 1026 28.07 1.53 -21.39
N ALA A 1027 28.97 2.42 -21.00
CA ALA A 1027 30.31 2.59 -21.56
C ALA A 1027 31.37 2.57 -20.44
N GLY A 1028 32.62 2.85 -20.79
CA GLY A 1028 33.74 2.93 -19.84
C GLY A 1028 34.40 1.59 -19.57
N GLY A 1029 35.61 1.40 -20.11
CA GLY A 1029 36.44 0.23 -19.84
C GLY A 1029 35.89 -1.12 -20.29
N LEU A 1030 34.86 -1.15 -21.12
CA LEU A 1030 34.30 -2.41 -21.62
C LEU A 1030 35.27 -3.12 -22.57
N THR A 1031 35.39 -4.44 -22.42
CA THR A 1031 36.23 -5.33 -23.22
C THR A 1031 35.45 -6.62 -23.54
N PRO A 1032 35.91 -7.46 -24.48
CA PRO A 1032 35.30 -8.77 -24.69
C PRO A 1032 35.23 -9.59 -23.41
N GLU A 1033 36.22 -9.49 -22.52
CA GLU A 1033 36.31 -10.32 -21.31
C GLU A 1033 35.28 -9.93 -20.24
N ASN A 1034 34.87 -8.66 -20.20
CA ASN A 1034 34.09 -8.12 -19.07
C ASN A 1034 32.64 -7.76 -19.42
N VAL A 1035 32.29 -7.67 -20.71
CA VAL A 1035 30.99 -7.17 -21.17
C VAL A 1035 29.79 -8.00 -20.70
N GLN A 1036 29.93 -9.33 -20.63
CA GLN A 1036 28.84 -10.20 -20.15
C GLN A 1036 28.52 -9.97 -18.68
N LYS A 1037 29.55 -9.72 -17.85
CA LYS A 1037 29.38 -9.37 -16.44
C LYS A 1037 28.76 -7.98 -16.29
N ALA A 1038 29.17 -7.02 -17.14
CA ALA A 1038 28.61 -5.67 -17.17
C ALA A 1038 27.09 -5.70 -17.49
N ILE A 1039 26.70 -6.50 -18.49
CA ILE A 1039 25.30 -6.70 -18.86
C ILE A 1039 24.53 -7.39 -17.72
N ALA A 1040 25.09 -8.44 -17.12
CA ALA A 1040 24.44 -9.19 -16.04
C ALA A 1040 24.13 -8.33 -14.81
N ILE A 1041 25.06 -7.44 -14.44
CA ILE A 1041 24.93 -6.56 -13.26
C ILE A 1041 24.06 -5.34 -13.58
N GLY A 1042 24.35 -4.61 -14.65
CA GLY A 1042 23.70 -3.34 -14.95
C GLY A 1042 22.36 -3.45 -15.66
N ARG A 1043 22.14 -4.55 -16.42
CA ARG A 1043 21.02 -4.74 -17.36
C ARG A 1043 20.73 -3.50 -18.25
N PRO A 1044 21.75 -2.92 -18.91
CA PRO A 1044 21.57 -1.69 -19.67
C PRO A 1044 20.75 -1.91 -20.96
N LEU A 1045 20.22 -0.83 -21.52
CA LEU A 1045 19.59 -0.81 -22.86
C LEU A 1045 20.55 -1.33 -23.94
N GLY A 1046 21.83 -1.00 -23.78
CA GLY A 1046 22.91 -1.39 -24.67
C GLY A 1046 24.28 -1.07 -24.09
N VAL A 1047 25.31 -1.53 -24.76
CA VAL A 1047 26.71 -1.35 -24.38
C VAL A 1047 27.46 -0.59 -25.47
N ASP A 1048 28.42 0.24 -25.07
CA ASP A 1048 29.26 1.04 -25.96
C ASP A 1048 30.74 0.77 -25.68
N VAL A 1049 31.47 0.30 -26.69
CA VAL A 1049 32.90 0.01 -26.58
C VAL A 1049 33.71 0.84 -27.56
N SER A 1050 34.85 1.35 -27.08
CA SER A 1050 35.82 2.11 -27.89
C SER A 1050 37.21 1.48 -27.81
N SER A 1051 37.99 1.79 -26.77
CA SER A 1051 39.39 1.36 -26.63
C SER A 1051 39.58 -0.12 -26.32
N GLY A 1052 38.62 -0.78 -25.66
CA GLY A 1052 38.71 -2.22 -25.33
C GLY A 1052 38.73 -3.17 -26.54
N VAL A 1053 38.39 -2.67 -27.73
CA VAL A 1053 38.45 -3.42 -29.00
C VAL A 1053 39.45 -2.81 -29.99
N GLU A 1054 40.41 -2.03 -29.50
CA GLU A 1054 41.52 -1.48 -30.29
C GLU A 1054 42.78 -2.35 -30.17
N VAL A 1055 43.68 -2.17 -31.14
CA VAL A 1055 45.04 -2.69 -31.04
C VAL A 1055 45.75 -1.97 -29.90
N ALA A 1056 46.38 -2.73 -29.01
CA ALA A 1056 47.04 -2.17 -27.83
C ALA A 1056 48.08 -1.11 -28.24
N GLY A 1057 48.00 0.07 -27.62
CA GLY A 1057 48.90 1.19 -27.90
C GLY A 1057 48.60 1.96 -29.20
N SER A 1058 47.54 1.63 -29.94
CA SER A 1058 47.19 2.29 -31.21
C SER A 1058 45.74 2.82 -31.21
N PRO A 1059 45.47 3.97 -30.55
CA PRO A 1059 44.13 4.56 -30.51
C PRO A 1059 43.55 4.80 -31.91
N GLY A 1060 42.29 4.43 -32.12
CA GLY A 1060 41.60 4.58 -33.42
C GLY A 1060 41.87 3.45 -34.44
N ILE A 1061 42.73 2.49 -34.11
CA ILE A 1061 42.95 1.26 -34.90
C ILE A 1061 42.18 0.10 -34.25
N LYS A 1062 41.10 -0.34 -34.89
CA LYS A 1062 40.25 -1.42 -34.37
C LYS A 1062 40.89 -2.79 -34.61
N ASP A 1063 40.85 -3.63 -33.59
CA ASP A 1063 41.19 -5.05 -33.69
C ASP A 1063 39.92 -5.83 -34.07
N LEU A 1064 39.85 -6.28 -35.32
CA LEU A 1064 38.66 -6.94 -35.86
C LEU A 1064 38.28 -8.22 -35.10
N ALA A 1065 39.27 -8.94 -34.54
CA ALA A 1065 39.00 -10.14 -33.75
C ALA A 1065 38.35 -9.76 -32.40
N LYS A 1066 38.85 -8.71 -31.74
CA LYS A 1066 38.23 -8.19 -30.51
C LYS A 1066 36.84 -7.61 -30.76
N VAL A 1067 36.63 -6.87 -31.85
CA VAL A 1067 35.30 -6.36 -32.23
C VAL A 1067 34.31 -7.51 -32.40
N SER A 1068 34.70 -8.54 -33.16
CA SER A 1068 33.87 -9.73 -33.39
C SER A 1068 33.59 -10.48 -32.08
N SER A 1069 34.62 -10.66 -31.24
CA SER A 1069 34.47 -11.33 -29.94
C SER A 1069 33.58 -10.55 -28.97
N PHE A 1070 33.68 -9.22 -28.94
CA PHE A 1070 32.84 -8.37 -28.10
C PHE A 1070 31.38 -8.51 -28.50
N LEU A 1071 31.08 -8.33 -29.79
CA LEU A 1071 29.71 -8.39 -30.31
C LEU A 1071 29.08 -9.77 -30.13
N LYS A 1072 29.85 -10.83 -30.38
CA LYS A 1072 29.41 -12.20 -30.12
C LYS A 1072 29.04 -12.40 -28.65
N ARG A 1073 29.85 -11.91 -27.71
CA ARG A 1073 29.57 -12.04 -26.27
C ARG A 1073 28.35 -11.24 -25.81
N VAL A 1074 28.07 -10.10 -26.45
CA VAL A 1074 26.81 -9.35 -26.22
C VAL A 1074 25.61 -10.17 -26.69
N GLN A 1075 25.69 -10.80 -27.87
CA GLN A 1075 24.63 -11.65 -28.42
C GLN A 1075 24.41 -12.93 -27.59
N ASP A 1076 25.51 -13.59 -27.19
CA ASP A 1076 25.50 -14.86 -26.46
C ASP A 1076 25.12 -14.71 -24.97
N HIS A 1077 24.96 -13.47 -24.45
CA HIS A 1077 24.59 -13.24 -23.05
C HIS A 1077 23.31 -13.97 -22.63
N LEU A 1078 22.32 -14.09 -23.53
CA LEU A 1078 21.08 -14.84 -23.25
C LEU A 1078 21.26 -16.37 -23.31
N ALA A 1079 22.28 -16.87 -24.02
CA ALA A 1079 22.57 -18.30 -24.09
C ALA A 1079 23.27 -18.82 -22.81
N VAL A 1080 24.05 -17.96 -22.14
CA VAL A 1080 24.76 -18.27 -20.90
C VAL A 1080 23.86 -18.18 -19.66
N ALA A 1081 22.76 -17.41 -19.69
CA ALA A 1081 21.76 -17.43 -18.61
C ALA A 1081 21.09 -18.80 -18.41
N GLY A 1082 21.24 -19.72 -19.39
CA GLY A 1082 20.82 -21.13 -19.30
C GLY A 1082 21.93 -22.12 -18.92
N ILE A 1083 23.18 -21.67 -18.69
CA ILE A 1083 24.31 -22.55 -18.33
C ILE A 1083 25.14 -21.88 -17.21
N ARG A 1084 24.94 -22.40 -15.99
CA ARG A 1084 25.81 -22.43 -14.80
C ARG A 1084 26.93 -21.37 -14.66
N ILE A 1085 26.94 -20.71 -13.49
CA ILE A 1085 28.19 -20.30 -12.82
C ILE A 1085 28.61 -21.49 -11.97
N GLU A 1086 29.67 -22.20 -12.37
CA GLU A 1086 30.47 -22.99 -11.44
C GLU A 1086 31.37 -22.00 -10.68
N GLU A 1087 31.28 -22.04 -9.36
CA GLU A 1087 32.18 -21.34 -8.45
C GLU A 1087 33.53 -22.06 -8.53
N ASP A 1088 34.56 -21.34 -8.98
CA ASP A 1088 35.94 -21.80 -8.93
C ASP A 1088 36.50 -21.39 -7.56
N ASP A 1089 36.46 -22.33 -6.62
CA ASP A 1089 37.14 -22.24 -5.33
C ASP A 1089 38.66 -22.23 -5.58
N GLY A 1090 39.32 -21.15 -5.18
CA GLY A 1090 40.77 -21.11 -5.10
C GLY A 1090 41.27 -21.92 -3.91
N CYS A 1091 41.90 -23.06 -4.15
CA CYS A 1091 42.95 -23.54 -3.25
C CYS A 1091 44.09 -24.18 -4.05
N CYS A 1092 45.29 -23.73 -3.73
CA CYS A 1092 46.55 -24.11 -4.32
C CYS A 1092 47.09 -25.44 -3.76
N ASP A 1093 47.63 -26.24 -4.69
CA ASP A 1093 48.85 -27.06 -4.57
C ASP A 1093 48.85 -28.28 -3.62
N THR A 1094 48.94 -29.50 -4.18
CA THR A 1094 50.19 -30.30 -4.23
C THR A 1094 49.95 -31.77 -4.62
N SER A 1095 50.94 -32.33 -5.30
CA SER A 1095 51.30 -33.76 -5.45
C SER A 1095 50.41 -34.69 -6.31
N ALA A 1096 50.93 -34.97 -7.50
CA ALA A 1096 51.50 -36.26 -7.92
C ALA A 1096 50.70 -37.57 -7.71
N GLU A 1097 50.65 -38.29 -8.85
CA GLU A 1097 50.73 -39.76 -9.02
C GLU A 1097 49.45 -40.63 -8.96
N ASP A 1098 49.42 -41.49 -9.98
CA ASP A 1098 48.89 -42.85 -10.06
C ASP A 1098 47.43 -43.15 -10.46
N ASP A 1099 47.30 -43.52 -11.74
CA ASP A 1099 47.03 -44.88 -12.22
C ASP A 1099 45.75 -45.64 -11.74
N LYS A 1100 44.98 -46.07 -12.75
CA LYS A 1100 44.08 -47.25 -12.82
C LYS A 1100 42.79 -47.25 -11.96
N TYR A 1101 41.62 -47.07 -12.60
CA TYR A 1101 40.79 -48.14 -13.20
C TYR A 1101 39.55 -47.54 -13.86
#